data_AF-A0A1B6ECA5-F1
#
_entry.id   AF-A0A1B6ECA5-F1
#
_cell.length_a   1.000
_cell.length_b   1.000
_cell.length_c   1.000
_cell.angle_alpha   90.00
_cell.angle_beta   90.00
_cell.angle_gamma   90.00
#
_symmetry.space_group_name_H-M   'P 1'
#
loop_
_entity.id
_entity.type
_entity.pdbx_description
1 polymer ?
#
loop_
_entity_poly.entity_id
_entity_poly.type
_entity_poly.pdbx_seq_one_letter_code
_entity_poly.pdbx_strand_id
1 'polypeptide(L)'
;YIANISIDDCDSSQKLLNMPPVVVRLHWIHQTETKVYDIEKSSEGLFGDLGTYQTLVKGLDAAKKELKNVHTDFLDKWTRETGSSIASRTLGLKTDDPVVYFEQGKLMHVNYNPRLVGLINEVRMISVMGYNIPMHIQEAAEVAKKFMNQARSLQQVATFHNTIGDRMIASQRPMMLTAAVELAKLVREQHTVTWSNTSAVENYITKLQTSVERLNKENNLLASYHMQIKDKVVFLMDTDLLRSQQQWKEILREIRDIITKVEEKFSNSKSWRAHWEHQIYKALEHQYQLGIEALNHNLPEIKIDLVYRYQNLQYSPPMEEIRMKYYSQLKRFLAIPLYIRGVSDTCIFPIIVENNAHRFSRLFSRAEVLFEKLDKLCDEWRDWVALGSMDIDYLARKYLATADDWEFNFRASKNWGQEIAKLICSERKVDCFTVNLTPVSSEIELHNRRYWDALTSSLLGSILEDVASLEKFVYESKKALQVQPKCLDEVGEASFLYRQIMEKTKDMQRVLEGVLKKNKTLANWTKEKVDQVFFLTSIWDNFQTLLNNQQNLISKQVENMKNNLSSQVEKLVVEIERFALCWDQMKPKEETFISSDNLQSCMQIIKDKRREWDHIMEIINKLKNDHVQFGMDEPSLPNFSEIEEDLKQQESVWQLFDDFKNELDQIAKEEWIIVRNKVQAKMNKFNTDWTEKLTKTLTTGLIVCLLHDLEEYKELVPVLKYLKGDMFGENHWIELFNILGTTYKPVNLLVFGDFLNLRKMIILGANALQDLNNRAAGEIVIRQALTELDIWEVEAKFDHTSHIDSKGQSLHLILHFKDIMNKVGDNQCLLQSVKSSSNYEKFRDRASIWETRLTDLDQFLCSLNQIQRKWVYLEPIFGGGTLTMEKARFERVDRDLRGILKDLAAGEWRVNILCRIPHLHNTLQVLTQQLAHCQKSLLDYLEMKRLRFPRFYFLSDDDLLEILGQANKQQVVQSHLKKLFSGIHGVIFQEDEIIALQSLQGENVFLKNPVLVTSNVEEWLFSLCEEMKMTLKLLVIECMKQPDPVKYPSQVLCLAERVSFTTHCEKAIPAAALK
;
A
#
# COMPACT_ATOMS: atom_id res chain seq x y z
N TYR A 1 -79.85 32.88 -53.98
CA TYR A 1 -78.63 32.04 -53.98
C TYR A 1 -77.61 32.56 -54.98
N ILE A 2 -77.95 32.75 -56.26
CA ILE A 2 -77.04 33.34 -57.27
C ILE A 2 -76.68 34.81 -56.97
N ALA A 3 -77.61 35.59 -56.38
CA ALA A 3 -77.35 36.97 -55.95
C ALA A 3 -76.45 37.12 -54.70
N ASN A 4 -75.99 36.01 -54.09
CA ASN A 4 -75.13 36.02 -52.89
C ASN A 4 -73.70 35.58 -53.18
N ILE A 5 -73.28 35.47 -54.45
CA ILE A 5 -71.86 35.31 -54.78
C ILE A 5 -71.23 36.71 -54.61
N SER A 6 -71.01 37.11 -53.36
CA SER A 6 -70.30 38.35 -53.04
C SER A 6 -68.83 38.18 -53.43
N ILE A 7 -68.26 39.24 -53.98
CA ILE A 7 -66.84 39.40 -54.31
C ILE A 7 -65.94 39.20 -53.05
N ASP A 8 -66.53 39.22 -51.85
CA ASP A 8 -65.86 39.04 -50.56
C ASP A 8 -65.44 37.60 -50.22
N ASP A 9 -65.98 36.57 -50.89
CA ASP A 9 -65.55 35.18 -50.66
C ASP A 9 -64.21 34.83 -51.37
N CYS A 10 -63.60 35.81 -52.05
CA CYS A 10 -62.39 35.63 -52.85
C CYS A 10 -61.12 35.37 -52.00
N ASP A 11 -61.16 35.65 -50.70
CA ASP A 11 -60.03 35.43 -49.79
C ASP A 11 -60.13 34.12 -48.97
N SER A 12 -61.25 33.39 -49.03
CA SER A 12 -61.48 32.20 -48.19
C SER A 12 -61.47 30.84 -48.92
N SER A 13 -61.28 30.79 -50.24
CA SER A 13 -61.22 29.52 -50.98
C SER A 13 -59.80 28.92 -51.06
N GLN A 14 -59.59 27.81 -50.33
CA GLN A 14 -58.50 26.81 -50.46
C GLN A 14 -57.14 27.34 -50.96
N LYS A 15 -56.19 27.55 -50.04
CA LYS A 15 -54.75 27.69 -50.37
C LYS A 15 -54.28 26.46 -51.15
N LEU A 16 -54.35 26.50 -52.48
CA LEU A 16 -53.62 25.58 -53.35
C LEU A 16 -52.13 25.84 -53.08
N LEU A 17 -51.45 24.87 -52.43
CA LEU A 17 -50.04 25.00 -52.06
C LEU A 17 -49.20 25.36 -53.30
N ASN A 18 -48.34 26.37 -53.16
CA ASN A 18 -47.39 26.85 -54.18
C ASN A 18 -47.99 27.57 -55.42
N MET A 19 -49.25 28.03 -55.39
CA MET A 19 -49.81 28.88 -56.44
C MET A 19 -49.75 30.37 -56.05
N PRO A 20 -49.27 31.28 -56.92
CA PRO A 20 -49.32 32.72 -56.67
C PRO A 20 -50.77 33.22 -56.44
N PRO A 21 -50.98 34.23 -55.58
CA PRO A 21 -52.32 34.72 -55.23
C PRO A 21 -53.11 35.22 -56.45
N VAL A 22 -52.41 35.74 -57.46
CA VAL A 22 -53.00 36.17 -58.75
C VAL A 22 -53.60 34.98 -59.51
N VAL A 23 -52.90 33.84 -59.52
CA VAL A 23 -53.34 32.62 -60.21
C VAL A 23 -54.48 31.94 -59.47
N VAL A 24 -54.47 31.97 -58.13
CA VAL A 24 -55.58 31.44 -57.32
C VAL A 24 -56.88 32.18 -57.61
N ARG A 25 -56.83 33.51 -57.72
CA ARG A 25 -58.00 34.33 -58.06
C ARG A 25 -58.48 34.09 -59.50
N LEU A 26 -57.56 33.99 -60.47
CA LEU A 26 -57.92 33.63 -61.85
C LEU A 26 -58.55 32.24 -61.96
N HIS A 27 -58.02 31.26 -61.22
CA HIS A 27 -58.58 29.92 -61.15
C HIS A 27 -59.98 29.94 -60.52
N TRP A 28 -60.19 30.70 -59.45
CA TRP A 28 -61.51 30.84 -58.82
C TRP A 28 -62.53 31.44 -59.79
N ILE A 29 -62.18 32.54 -60.47
CA ILE A 29 -63.04 33.18 -61.48
C ILE A 29 -63.41 32.16 -62.58
N HIS A 30 -62.43 31.42 -63.09
CA HIS A 30 -62.67 30.40 -64.12
C HIS A 30 -63.55 29.24 -63.61
N GLN A 31 -63.37 28.81 -62.36
CA GLN A 31 -64.20 27.79 -61.73
C GLN A 31 -65.65 28.27 -61.52
N THR A 32 -65.84 29.55 -61.17
CA THR A 32 -67.18 30.13 -61.04
C THR A 32 -67.86 30.29 -62.39
N GLU A 33 -67.11 30.68 -63.44
CA GLU A 33 -67.63 30.78 -64.80
C GLU A 33 -68.09 29.42 -65.34
N THR A 34 -67.29 28.37 -65.15
CA THR A 34 -67.66 26.99 -65.51
C THR A 34 -68.86 26.50 -64.72
N LYS A 35 -68.94 26.76 -63.41
CA LYS A 35 -70.14 26.43 -62.61
C LYS A 35 -71.39 27.16 -63.10
N VAL A 36 -71.29 28.43 -63.45
CA VAL A 36 -72.43 29.19 -64.01
C VAL A 36 -72.86 28.62 -65.36
N TYR A 37 -71.90 28.22 -66.21
CA TYR A 37 -72.18 27.53 -67.47
C TYR A 37 -72.85 26.16 -67.26
N ASP A 38 -72.37 25.38 -66.30
CA ASP A 38 -72.96 24.07 -65.96
C ASP A 38 -74.37 24.22 -65.37
N ILE A 39 -74.59 25.24 -64.53
CA ILE A 39 -75.92 25.57 -63.97
C ILE A 39 -76.87 25.97 -65.09
N GLU A 40 -76.44 26.82 -66.03
CA GLU A 40 -77.25 27.20 -67.18
C GLU A 40 -77.62 25.97 -68.00
N LYS A 41 -76.63 25.17 -68.43
CA LYS A 41 -76.86 23.97 -69.24
C LYS A 41 -77.78 22.96 -68.54
N SER A 42 -77.63 22.80 -67.22
CA SER A 42 -78.48 21.91 -66.43
C SER A 42 -79.89 22.49 -66.24
N SER A 43 -80.01 23.81 -66.08
CA SER A 43 -81.29 24.50 -65.90
C SER A 43 -82.10 24.58 -67.20
N GLU A 44 -81.44 24.69 -68.35
CA GLU A 44 -82.05 24.66 -69.68
C GLU A 44 -82.71 23.30 -69.94
N GLY A 45 -82.03 22.21 -69.58
CA GLY A 45 -82.57 20.86 -69.73
C GLY A 45 -83.71 20.50 -68.77
N LEU A 46 -83.83 21.18 -67.62
CA LEU A 46 -84.77 20.81 -66.55
C LEU A 46 -85.97 21.76 -66.40
N PHE A 47 -85.81 23.04 -66.74
CA PHE A 47 -86.79 24.08 -66.40
C PHE A 47 -87.20 24.98 -67.58
N GLY A 48 -86.85 24.62 -68.82
CA GLY A 48 -87.16 25.40 -70.03
C GLY A 48 -88.64 25.77 -70.21
N ASP A 49 -89.55 25.00 -69.61
CA ASP A 49 -91.00 25.10 -69.79
C ASP A 49 -91.68 26.07 -68.80
N LEU A 50 -90.94 26.59 -67.81
CA LEU A 50 -91.48 27.45 -66.75
C LEU A 50 -91.23 28.93 -67.05
N GLY A 51 -92.27 29.78 -66.91
CA GLY A 51 -92.14 31.24 -67.12
C GLY A 51 -91.14 31.93 -66.18
N THR A 52 -90.86 31.34 -65.01
CA THR A 52 -89.81 31.78 -64.06
C THR A 52 -88.38 31.47 -64.53
N TYR A 53 -88.19 30.63 -65.55
CA TYR A 53 -86.90 30.32 -66.15
C TYR A 53 -86.30 31.53 -66.89
N GLN A 54 -87.12 32.36 -67.53
CA GLN A 54 -86.63 33.58 -68.20
C GLN A 54 -86.00 34.59 -67.22
N THR A 55 -86.49 34.65 -65.98
CA THR A 55 -85.86 35.43 -64.91
C THR A 55 -84.55 34.83 -64.43
N LEU A 56 -84.42 33.49 -64.42
CA LEU A 56 -83.17 32.80 -64.10
C LEU A 56 -82.12 33.02 -65.20
N VAL A 57 -82.49 32.88 -66.48
CA VAL A 57 -81.61 33.12 -67.63
C VAL A 57 -81.09 34.56 -67.63
N LYS A 58 -81.96 35.55 -67.40
CA LYS A 58 -81.51 36.96 -67.26
C LYS A 58 -80.53 37.15 -66.10
N GLY A 59 -80.73 36.45 -64.97
CA GLY A 59 -79.81 36.47 -63.85
C GLY A 59 -78.46 35.78 -64.14
N LEU A 60 -78.48 34.67 -64.88
CA LEU A 60 -77.30 33.94 -65.31
C LEU A 60 -76.50 34.72 -66.36
N ASP A 61 -77.16 35.37 -67.31
CA ASP A 61 -76.52 36.25 -68.30
C ASP A 61 -75.90 37.49 -67.65
N ALA A 62 -76.58 38.09 -66.67
CA ALA A 62 -76.02 39.18 -65.87
C ALA A 62 -74.77 38.71 -65.12
N ALA A 63 -74.84 37.56 -64.44
CA ALA A 63 -73.70 36.99 -63.71
C ALA A 63 -72.53 36.63 -64.63
N LYS A 64 -72.79 36.07 -65.83
CA LYS A 64 -71.74 35.81 -66.83
C LYS A 64 -71.08 37.09 -67.32
N LYS A 65 -71.86 38.15 -67.56
CA LYS A 65 -71.34 39.44 -68.00
C LYS A 65 -70.51 40.11 -66.90
N GLU A 66 -70.97 40.04 -65.65
CA GLU A 66 -70.20 40.52 -64.50
C GLU A 66 -68.91 39.70 -64.30
N LEU A 67 -68.96 38.37 -64.37
CA LEU A 67 -67.77 37.52 -64.24
C LEU A 67 -66.75 37.77 -65.36
N LYS A 68 -67.20 37.97 -66.61
CA LYS A 68 -66.31 38.34 -67.72
C LYS A 68 -65.68 39.72 -67.54
N ASN A 69 -66.44 40.70 -67.06
CA ASN A 69 -65.90 42.03 -66.76
C ASN A 69 -64.88 41.97 -65.62
N VAL A 70 -65.18 41.27 -64.52
CA VAL A 70 -64.26 41.07 -63.40
C VAL A 70 -62.98 40.35 -63.86
N HIS A 71 -63.11 39.39 -64.78
CA HIS A 71 -61.98 38.67 -65.37
C HIS A 71 -61.06 39.61 -66.18
N THR A 72 -61.62 40.38 -67.11
CA THR A 72 -60.84 41.32 -67.94
C THR A 72 -60.22 42.44 -67.11
N ASP A 73 -60.98 42.99 -66.17
CA ASP A 73 -60.51 44.06 -65.29
C ASP A 73 -59.35 43.60 -64.40
N PHE A 74 -59.37 42.35 -63.95
CA PHE A 74 -58.30 41.79 -63.12
C PHE A 74 -57.01 41.54 -63.91
N LEU A 75 -57.10 40.98 -65.13
CA LEU A 75 -55.93 40.78 -65.99
C LEU A 75 -55.32 42.11 -66.41
N ASP A 76 -56.14 43.09 -66.81
CA ASP A 76 -55.66 44.42 -67.19
C ASP A 76 -55.00 45.15 -66.02
N LYS A 77 -55.58 45.02 -64.82
CA LYS A 77 -55.00 45.56 -63.59
C LYS A 77 -53.64 44.91 -63.29
N TRP A 78 -53.55 43.58 -63.35
CA TRP A 78 -52.28 42.87 -63.13
C TRP A 78 -51.23 43.25 -64.18
N THR A 79 -51.60 43.32 -65.46
CA THR A 79 -50.70 43.72 -66.55
C THR A 79 -50.20 45.15 -66.39
N ARG A 80 -51.06 46.09 -65.97
CA ARG A 80 -50.65 47.47 -65.70
C ARG A 80 -49.74 47.58 -64.48
N GLU A 81 -50.04 46.87 -63.41
CA GLU A 81 -49.23 46.87 -62.17
C GLU A 81 -47.86 46.20 -62.37
N THR A 82 -47.81 45.07 -63.06
CA THR A 82 -46.55 44.38 -63.39
C THR A 82 -45.73 45.17 -64.42
N GLY A 83 -46.36 45.68 -65.47
CA GLY A 83 -45.71 46.53 -66.48
C GLY A 83 -45.14 47.82 -65.89
N SER A 84 -45.89 48.53 -65.02
CA SER A 84 -45.38 49.73 -64.33
C SER A 84 -44.27 49.42 -63.33
N SER A 85 -44.31 48.25 -62.67
CA SER A 85 -43.24 47.82 -61.77
C SER A 85 -41.95 47.46 -62.52
N ILE A 86 -42.05 46.91 -63.73
CA ILE A 86 -40.90 46.66 -64.60
C ILE A 86 -40.34 47.98 -65.14
N ALA A 87 -41.21 48.89 -65.61
CA ALA A 87 -40.82 50.20 -66.14
C ALA A 87 -40.14 51.10 -65.09
N SER A 88 -40.57 51.03 -63.82
CA SER A 88 -39.96 51.74 -62.68
C SER A 88 -38.66 51.11 -62.18
N ARG A 89 -38.14 50.05 -62.82
CA ARG A 89 -36.97 49.25 -62.40
C ARG A 89 -37.07 48.66 -60.98
N THR A 90 -38.26 48.65 -60.37
CA THR A 90 -38.50 48.02 -59.06
C THR A 90 -38.60 46.50 -59.16
N LEU A 91 -39.03 46.01 -60.32
CA LEU A 91 -39.21 44.59 -60.68
C LEU A 91 -38.27 44.16 -61.83
N GLY A 92 -37.05 44.72 -61.84
CA GLY A 92 -35.97 44.33 -62.77
C GLY A 92 -34.70 43.91 -62.01
N LEU A 93 -33.84 43.12 -62.66
CA LEU A 93 -32.49 42.85 -62.16
C LEU A 93 -31.69 44.15 -62.20
N LYS A 94 -31.14 44.58 -61.06
CA LYS A 94 -30.19 45.70 -61.01
C LYS A 94 -28.86 45.20 -61.57
N THR A 95 -28.60 45.47 -62.85
CA THR A 95 -27.44 44.94 -63.58
C THR A 95 -26.11 45.57 -63.17
N ASP A 96 -26.14 46.70 -62.45
CA ASP A 96 -24.94 47.50 -62.17
C ASP A 96 -24.44 47.35 -60.73
N ASP A 97 -25.26 46.77 -59.86
CA ASP A 97 -24.96 46.57 -58.43
C ASP A 97 -24.29 45.21 -58.17
N PRO A 98 -23.44 45.09 -57.14
CA PRO A 98 -22.86 43.81 -56.75
C PRO A 98 -23.95 42.81 -56.32
N VAL A 99 -23.67 41.55 -56.61
CA VAL A 99 -24.59 40.43 -56.41
C VAL A 99 -24.86 40.12 -54.93
N VAL A 100 -23.90 40.40 -54.04
CA VAL A 100 -24.03 40.25 -52.59
C VAL A 100 -23.45 41.48 -51.88
N TYR A 101 -24.13 41.98 -50.85
CA TYR A 101 -23.63 43.09 -50.05
C TYR A 101 -23.87 42.85 -48.55
N PHE A 102 -23.11 43.55 -47.70
CA PHE A 102 -23.35 43.55 -46.27
C PHE A 102 -24.31 44.67 -45.89
N GLU A 103 -25.47 44.33 -45.35
CA GLU A 103 -26.38 45.28 -44.74
C GLU A 103 -25.90 45.58 -43.31
N GLN A 104 -25.71 46.87 -42.98
CA GLN A 104 -25.16 47.35 -41.70
C GLN A 104 -23.80 46.74 -41.30
N GLY A 105 -23.04 46.22 -42.27
CA GLY A 105 -21.69 45.66 -42.06
C GLY A 105 -21.63 44.27 -41.40
N LYS A 106 -22.77 43.62 -41.13
CA LYS A 106 -22.81 42.30 -40.45
C LYS A 106 -23.61 41.23 -41.17
N LEU A 107 -24.73 41.58 -41.83
CA LEU A 107 -25.63 40.60 -42.44
C LEU A 107 -25.42 40.55 -43.94
N MET A 108 -25.25 39.34 -44.48
CA MET A 108 -25.09 39.12 -45.91
C MET A 108 -26.47 39.14 -46.59
N HIS A 109 -26.65 40.00 -47.59
CA HIS A 109 -27.87 40.10 -48.37
C HIS A 109 -27.57 39.89 -49.87
N VAL A 110 -28.44 39.12 -50.55
CA VAL A 110 -28.34 38.86 -52.00
C VAL A 110 -29.20 39.86 -52.76
N ASN A 111 -28.63 40.53 -53.76
CA ASN A 111 -29.32 41.53 -54.56
C ASN A 111 -30.22 40.88 -55.63
N TYR A 112 -31.23 40.12 -55.21
CA TYR A 112 -32.23 39.50 -56.06
C TYR A 112 -33.62 39.72 -55.45
N ASN A 113 -34.52 40.38 -56.18
CA ASN A 113 -35.85 40.69 -55.66
C ASN A 113 -36.69 39.39 -55.56
N PRO A 114 -37.17 38.98 -54.38
CA PRO A 114 -37.96 37.75 -54.21
C PRO A 114 -39.27 37.75 -55.02
N ARG A 115 -39.79 38.93 -55.40
CA ARG A 115 -40.98 39.07 -56.26
C ARG A 115 -40.73 38.56 -57.70
N LEU A 116 -39.48 38.48 -58.15
CA LEU A 116 -39.13 37.90 -59.46
C LEU A 116 -39.42 36.39 -59.52
N VAL A 117 -39.28 35.67 -58.40
CA VAL A 117 -39.69 34.25 -58.32
C VAL A 117 -41.21 34.11 -58.45
N GLY A 118 -41.95 35.03 -57.82
CA GLY A 118 -43.40 35.14 -57.98
C GLY A 118 -43.79 35.40 -59.43
N LEU A 119 -43.15 36.38 -60.08
CA LEU A 119 -43.39 36.73 -61.48
C LEU A 119 -43.13 35.56 -62.44
N ILE A 120 -42.05 34.78 -62.25
CA ILE A 120 -41.75 33.61 -63.07
C ILE A 120 -42.88 32.57 -62.97
N ASN A 121 -43.38 32.33 -61.75
CA ASN A 121 -44.48 31.39 -61.52
C ASN A 121 -45.81 31.92 -62.06
N GLU A 122 -46.10 33.21 -61.88
CA GLU A 122 -47.29 33.88 -62.41
C GLU A 122 -47.34 33.83 -63.93
N VAL A 123 -46.26 34.24 -64.62
CA VAL A 123 -46.18 34.23 -66.09
C VAL A 123 -46.30 32.82 -66.65
N ARG A 124 -45.64 31.83 -66.02
CA ARG A 124 -45.75 30.42 -66.42
C ARG A 124 -47.19 29.91 -66.30
N MET A 125 -47.84 30.16 -65.17
CA MET A 125 -49.18 29.64 -64.90
C MET A 125 -50.26 30.35 -65.73
N ILE A 126 -50.18 31.67 -65.89
CA ILE A 126 -51.10 32.45 -66.73
C ILE A 126 -50.97 32.03 -68.21
N SER A 127 -49.74 31.76 -68.68
CA SER A 127 -49.51 31.23 -70.03
C SER A 127 -50.10 29.83 -70.21
N VAL A 128 -49.97 28.94 -69.22
CA VAL A 128 -50.57 27.58 -69.25
C VAL A 128 -52.10 27.64 -69.26
N MET A 129 -52.71 28.65 -68.64
CA MET A 129 -54.15 28.88 -68.67
C MET A 129 -54.65 29.46 -70.02
N GLY A 130 -53.75 29.71 -70.99
CA GLY A 130 -54.09 30.13 -72.35
C GLY A 130 -54.28 31.64 -72.54
N TYR A 131 -53.87 32.47 -71.58
CA TYR A 131 -53.99 33.93 -71.67
C TYR A 131 -52.78 34.57 -72.35
N ASN A 132 -53.01 35.62 -73.15
CA ASN A 132 -51.95 36.37 -73.83
C ASN A 132 -51.29 37.38 -72.89
N ILE A 133 -50.01 37.19 -72.61
CA ILE A 133 -49.20 38.08 -71.76
C ILE A 133 -48.38 39.00 -72.67
N PRO A 134 -48.27 40.32 -72.38
CA PRO A 134 -47.41 41.22 -73.14
C PRO A 134 -45.93 40.81 -73.15
N MET A 135 -45.28 40.94 -74.31
CA MET A 135 -43.89 40.51 -74.54
C MET A 135 -42.88 41.06 -73.52
N HIS A 136 -43.02 42.31 -73.09
CA HIS A 136 -42.10 42.94 -72.13
C HIS A 136 -42.11 42.27 -70.73
N ILE A 137 -43.25 41.70 -70.30
CA ILE A 137 -43.35 40.95 -69.04
C ILE A 137 -42.74 39.56 -69.20
N GLN A 138 -42.94 38.94 -70.37
CA GLN A 138 -42.38 37.63 -70.70
C GLN A 138 -40.84 37.68 -70.78
N GLU A 139 -40.27 38.67 -71.45
CA GLU A 139 -38.82 38.89 -71.52
C GLU A 139 -38.20 39.12 -70.15
N ALA A 140 -38.84 39.94 -69.29
CA ALA A 140 -38.38 40.16 -67.92
C ALA A 140 -38.39 38.87 -67.08
N ALA A 141 -39.42 38.04 -67.23
CA ALA A 141 -39.51 36.74 -66.55
C ALA A 141 -38.46 35.73 -67.08
N GLU A 142 -38.18 35.71 -68.39
CA GLU A 142 -37.15 34.85 -68.98
C GLU A 142 -35.73 35.24 -68.54
N VAL A 143 -35.43 36.55 -68.47
CA VAL A 143 -34.15 37.04 -67.94
C VAL A 143 -34.03 36.71 -66.45
N ALA A 144 -35.09 36.90 -65.66
CA ALA A 144 -35.10 36.54 -64.23
C ALA A 144 -34.93 35.03 -64.00
N LYS A 145 -35.47 34.20 -64.89
CA LYS A 145 -35.37 32.73 -64.86
C LYS A 145 -33.93 32.25 -65.07
N LYS A 146 -33.15 32.93 -65.92
CA LYS A 146 -31.73 32.58 -66.18
C LYS A 146 -30.86 32.65 -64.92
N PHE A 147 -31.17 33.55 -63.99
CA PHE A 147 -30.38 33.80 -62.78
C PHE A 147 -31.01 33.25 -61.49
N MET A 148 -32.21 32.66 -61.57
CA MET A 148 -32.96 32.17 -60.40
C MET A 148 -32.21 31.08 -59.62
N ASN A 149 -31.55 30.16 -60.33
CA ASN A 149 -30.79 29.08 -59.71
C ASN A 149 -29.55 29.63 -58.99
N GLN A 150 -28.83 30.55 -59.62
CA GLN A 150 -27.67 31.23 -59.04
C GLN A 150 -28.08 32.06 -57.80
N ALA A 151 -29.21 32.78 -57.87
CA ALA A 151 -29.74 33.55 -56.76
C ALA A 151 -30.13 32.67 -55.56
N ARG A 152 -30.75 31.51 -55.79
CA ARG A 152 -31.09 30.55 -54.72
C ARG A 152 -29.83 30.02 -54.04
N SER A 153 -28.79 29.67 -54.79
CA SER A 153 -27.51 29.21 -54.24
C SER A 153 -26.82 30.28 -53.40
N LEU A 154 -26.85 31.54 -53.85
CA LEU A 154 -26.31 32.66 -53.07
C LEU A 154 -27.13 32.94 -51.81
N GLN A 155 -28.45 32.81 -51.88
CA GLN A 155 -29.32 32.99 -50.73
C GLN A 155 -29.06 31.91 -49.67
N GLN A 156 -28.79 30.67 -50.08
CA GLN A 156 -28.35 29.61 -49.17
C GLN A 156 -27.01 29.98 -48.48
N VAL A 157 -26.03 30.49 -49.22
CA VAL A 157 -24.76 30.96 -48.67
C VAL A 157 -24.95 32.11 -47.67
N ALA A 158 -25.82 33.08 -47.99
CA ALA A 158 -26.11 34.22 -47.13
C ALA A 158 -26.83 33.81 -45.84
N THR A 159 -27.84 32.94 -45.94
CA THR A 159 -28.53 32.37 -44.77
C THR A 159 -27.58 31.57 -43.90
N PHE A 160 -26.65 30.82 -44.49
CA PHE A 160 -25.60 30.10 -43.76
C PHE A 160 -24.68 31.06 -42.99
N HIS A 161 -24.16 32.10 -43.65
CA HIS A 161 -23.31 33.11 -42.99
C HIS A 161 -24.04 33.78 -41.81
N ASN A 162 -25.31 34.11 -41.98
CA ASN A 162 -26.09 34.79 -40.95
C ASN A 162 -26.43 33.87 -39.76
N THR A 163 -26.49 32.54 -39.97
CA THR A 163 -26.84 31.57 -38.91
C THR A 163 -25.65 30.87 -38.28
N ILE A 164 -24.47 30.86 -38.92
CA ILE A 164 -23.32 30.11 -38.38
C ILE A 164 -22.81 30.71 -37.06
N GLY A 165 -22.92 32.02 -36.85
CA GLY A 165 -22.54 32.68 -35.59
C GLY A 165 -23.31 32.15 -34.37
N ASP A 166 -24.57 31.75 -34.57
CA ASP A 166 -25.43 31.17 -33.53
C ASP A 166 -25.13 29.68 -33.30
N ARG A 167 -24.66 28.97 -34.33
CA ARG A 167 -24.25 27.56 -34.24
C ARG A 167 -22.85 27.37 -33.65
N MET A 168 -22.02 28.40 -33.67
CA MET A 168 -20.66 28.36 -33.12
C MET A 168 -20.67 28.39 -31.58
N ILE A 169 -19.95 27.46 -30.95
CA ILE A 169 -19.75 27.44 -29.50
C ILE A 169 -18.99 28.71 -29.07
N ALA A 170 -19.51 29.43 -28.08
CA ALA A 170 -19.01 30.74 -27.67
C ALA A 170 -17.50 30.74 -27.32
N SER A 171 -17.01 29.68 -26.67
CA SER A 171 -15.60 29.52 -26.29
C SER A 171 -14.68 29.21 -27.48
N GLN A 172 -15.21 28.77 -28.61
CA GLN A 172 -14.44 28.43 -29.83
C GLN A 172 -14.46 29.54 -30.88
N ARG A 173 -15.33 30.56 -30.73
CA ARG A 173 -15.44 31.70 -31.67
C ARG A 173 -14.10 32.36 -32.01
N PRO A 174 -13.15 32.57 -31.07
CA PRO A 174 -11.86 33.18 -31.39
C PRO A 174 -10.96 32.34 -32.32
N MET A 175 -11.15 31.01 -32.33
CA MET A 175 -10.38 30.06 -33.13
C MET A 175 -10.84 30.01 -34.58
N MET A 176 -12.10 30.38 -34.83
CA MET A 176 -12.72 30.44 -36.16
C MET A 176 -12.56 31.82 -36.82
N LEU A 177 -11.95 32.78 -36.13
CA LEU A 177 -11.89 34.18 -36.55
C LEU A 177 -11.06 34.37 -37.82
N THR A 178 -10.01 33.57 -38.03
CA THR A 178 -9.19 33.60 -39.25
C THR A 178 -10.01 33.21 -40.48
N ALA A 179 -10.69 32.05 -40.44
CA ALA A 179 -11.54 31.56 -41.52
C ALA A 179 -12.75 32.47 -41.78
N ALA A 180 -13.34 33.07 -40.73
CA ALA A 180 -14.44 34.02 -40.85
C ALA A 180 -14.00 35.35 -41.50
N VAL A 181 -12.80 35.84 -41.17
CA VAL A 181 -12.24 37.06 -41.79
C VAL A 181 -11.89 36.83 -43.27
N GLU A 182 -11.39 35.65 -43.64
CA GLU A 182 -11.16 35.29 -45.04
C GLU A 182 -12.47 35.30 -45.86
N LEU A 183 -13.56 34.74 -45.32
CA LEU A 183 -14.88 34.80 -45.95
C LEU A 183 -15.39 36.25 -46.09
N ALA A 184 -15.20 37.08 -45.06
CA ALA A 184 -15.57 38.50 -45.11
C ALA A 184 -14.75 39.29 -46.15
N LYS A 185 -13.48 38.94 -46.35
CA LYS A 185 -12.60 39.54 -47.36
C LYS A 185 -13.08 39.22 -48.78
N LEU A 186 -13.44 37.97 -49.05
CA LEU A 186 -13.98 37.52 -50.35
C LEU A 186 -15.30 38.22 -50.75
N VAL A 187 -16.04 38.74 -49.77
CA VAL A 187 -17.29 39.48 -50.00
C VAL A 187 -17.03 40.97 -50.21
N ARG A 188 -15.97 41.53 -49.61
CA ARG A 188 -15.59 42.96 -49.77
C ARG A 188 -14.88 43.26 -51.10
N GLU A 189 -14.18 42.28 -51.69
CA GLU A 189 -13.43 42.45 -52.95
C GLU A 189 -14.30 42.35 -54.23
N GLN A 190 -15.63 42.40 -54.12
CA GLN A 190 -16.62 42.02 -55.14
C GLN A 190 -16.92 43.03 -56.29
N HIS A 191 -16.18 44.13 -56.46
CA HIS A 191 -16.59 45.25 -57.33
C HIS A 191 -16.78 44.95 -58.85
N THR A 192 -16.64 43.71 -59.32
CA THR A 192 -16.70 43.33 -60.74
C THR A 192 -17.73 42.25 -61.10
N VAL A 193 -18.46 41.70 -60.12
CA VAL A 193 -19.43 40.61 -60.37
C VAL A 193 -20.85 41.16 -60.36
N THR A 194 -21.41 41.35 -61.56
CA THR A 194 -22.77 41.84 -61.82
C THR A 194 -23.64 40.75 -62.44
N TRP A 195 -24.96 40.90 -62.34
CA TRP A 195 -25.95 39.99 -62.95
C TRP A 195 -25.95 39.97 -64.50
N SER A 196 -25.00 40.63 -65.15
CA SER A 196 -24.82 40.61 -66.60
C SER A 196 -24.00 39.42 -67.11
N ASN A 197 -23.17 38.81 -66.26
CA ASN A 197 -22.25 37.73 -66.67
C ASN A 197 -22.47 36.43 -65.88
N THR A 198 -23.16 35.47 -66.50
CA THR A 198 -23.53 34.19 -65.89
C THR A 198 -22.32 33.36 -65.43
N SER A 199 -21.22 33.32 -66.20
CA SER A 199 -20.06 32.49 -65.86
C SER A 199 -19.22 33.09 -64.73
N ALA A 200 -19.12 34.43 -64.65
CA ALA A 200 -18.45 35.11 -63.55
C ALA A 200 -19.19 34.91 -62.23
N VAL A 201 -20.53 34.94 -62.25
CA VAL A 201 -21.38 34.68 -61.08
C VAL A 201 -21.24 33.23 -60.61
N GLU A 202 -21.20 32.24 -61.51
CA GLU A 202 -21.02 30.82 -61.13
C GLU A 202 -19.63 30.55 -60.52
N ASN A 203 -18.57 31.12 -61.10
CA ASN A 203 -17.22 31.03 -60.52
C ASN A 203 -17.12 31.72 -59.15
N TYR A 204 -17.91 32.77 -58.94
CA TYR A 204 -17.99 33.45 -57.64
C TYR A 204 -18.75 32.61 -56.60
N ILE A 205 -19.88 32.02 -57.00
CA ILE A 205 -20.69 31.12 -56.15
C ILE A 205 -19.86 29.94 -55.68
N THR A 206 -19.12 29.30 -56.58
CA THR A 206 -18.27 28.14 -56.23
C THR A 206 -17.16 28.51 -55.24
N LYS A 207 -16.53 29.69 -55.37
CA LYS A 207 -15.53 30.21 -54.41
C LYS A 207 -16.13 30.53 -53.04
N LEU A 208 -17.33 31.10 -53.00
CA LEU A 208 -18.04 31.35 -51.74
C LEU A 208 -18.51 30.05 -51.07
N GLN A 209 -19.07 29.12 -51.84
CA GLN A 209 -19.52 27.81 -51.34
C GLN A 209 -18.36 27.01 -50.76
N THR A 210 -17.22 26.94 -51.46
CA THR A 210 -16.01 26.26 -50.94
C THR A 210 -15.50 26.87 -49.63
N SER A 211 -15.52 28.20 -49.51
CA SER A 211 -15.11 28.90 -48.28
C SER A 211 -16.08 28.65 -47.12
N VAL A 212 -17.38 28.63 -47.39
CA VAL A 212 -18.45 28.30 -46.44
C VAL A 212 -18.40 26.84 -46.00
N GLU A 213 -18.17 25.91 -46.93
CA GLU A 213 -18.02 24.49 -46.62
C GLU A 213 -16.79 24.22 -45.77
N ARG A 214 -15.66 24.91 -46.03
CA ARG A 214 -14.47 24.85 -45.18
C ARG A 214 -14.79 25.32 -43.76
N LEU A 215 -15.44 26.48 -43.61
CA LEU A 215 -15.86 27.02 -42.31
C LEU A 215 -16.79 26.05 -41.56
N ASN A 216 -17.71 25.39 -42.27
CA ASN A 216 -18.62 24.40 -41.69
C ASN A 216 -17.85 23.15 -41.21
N LYS A 217 -16.92 22.64 -42.02
CA LYS A 217 -16.09 21.48 -41.68
C LYS A 217 -15.24 21.76 -40.44
N GLU A 218 -14.62 22.92 -40.36
CA GLU A 218 -13.84 23.36 -39.19
C GLU A 218 -14.72 23.51 -37.95
N ASN A 219 -15.91 24.11 -38.05
CA ASN A 219 -16.85 24.24 -36.95
C ASN A 219 -17.34 22.87 -36.43
N ASN A 220 -17.70 21.95 -37.32
CA ASN A 220 -18.14 20.61 -36.94
C ASN A 220 -17.02 19.80 -36.27
N LEU A 221 -15.78 19.97 -36.74
CA LEU A 221 -14.61 19.34 -36.14
C LEU A 221 -14.35 19.87 -34.71
N LEU A 222 -14.37 21.19 -34.53
CA LEU A 222 -14.21 21.81 -33.21
C LEU A 222 -15.36 21.44 -32.25
N ALA A 223 -16.60 21.38 -32.74
CA ALA A 223 -17.74 20.93 -31.95
C ALA A 223 -17.60 19.46 -31.52
N SER A 224 -17.09 18.59 -32.41
CA SER A 224 -16.80 17.18 -32.07
C SER A 224 -15.75 17.07 -30.97
N TYR A 225 -14.63 17.81 -31.07
CA TYR A 225 -13.63 17.83 -30.00
C TYR A 225 -14.17 18.39 -28.69
N HIS A 226 -15.03 19.41 -28.74
CA HIS A 226 -15.71 19.94 -27.56
C HIS A 226 -16.58 18.88 -26.88
N MET A 227 -17.37 18.13 -27.66
CA MET A 227 -18.22 17.08 -27.12
C MET A 227 -17.41 15.93 -26.52
N GLN A 228 -16.29 15.53 -27.15
CA GLN A 228 -15.39 14.51 -26.61
C GLN A 228 -14.80 14.90 -25.25
N ILE A 229 -14.38 16.16 -25.08
CA ILE A 229 -13.86 16.64 -23.79
C ILE A 229 -15.00 16.72 -22.77
N LYS A 230 -16.21 17.15 -23.18
CA LYS A 230 -17.39 17.18 -22.32
C LYS A 230 -17.66 15.82 -21.70
N ASP A 231 -17.74 14.78 -22.52
CA ASP A 231 -18.06 13.42 -22.07
C ASP A 231 -17.00 12.91 -21.08
N LYS A 232 -15.72 13.22 -21.32
CA LYS A 232 -14.62 12.91 -20.39
C LYS A 232 -14.72 13.66 -19.07
N VAL A 233 -15.09 14.94 -19.08
CA VAL A 233 -15.27 15.73 -17.85
C VAL A 233 -16.49 15.26 -17.05
N VAL A 234 -17.58 14.88 -17.72
CA VAL A 234 -18.74 14.27 -17.05
C VAL A 234 -18.35 12.95 -16.39
N PHE A 235 -17.60 12.11 -17.10
CA PHE A 235 -17.09 10.85 -16.52
C PHE A 235 -16.19 11.09 -15.30
N LEU A 236 -15.38 12.15 -15.30
CA LEU A 236 -14.58 12.54 -14.12
C LEU A 236 -15.44 12.93 -12.91
N MET A 237 -16.64 13.48 -13.11
CA MET A 237 -17.54 13.81 -11.99
C MET A 237 -18.02 12.57 -11.23
N ASP A 238 -18.08 11.40 -11.87
CA ASP A 238 -18.51 10.14 -11.26
C ASP A 238 -17.32 9.26 -10.80
N THR A 239 -16.09 9.67 -11.08
CA THR A 239 -14.89 8.89 -10.78
C THR A 239 -14.34 9.24 -9.40
N ASP A 240 -14.25 8.27 -8.50
CA ASP A 240 -13.71 8.46 -7.14
C ASP A 240 -12.25 8.94 -7.15
N LEU A 241 -11.97 10.02 -6.43
CA LEU A 241 -10.63 10.60 -6.35
C LEU A 241 -9.64 9.74 -5.52
N LEU A 242 -10.16 8.97 -4.55
CA LEU A 242 -9.37 8.14 -3.62
C LEU A 242 -8.93 6.80 -4.23
N ARG A 243 -9.88 6.05 -4.80
CA ARG A 243 -9.64 4.69 -5.31
C ARG A 243 -9.04 4.70 -6.73
N SER A 244 -9.46 5.64 -7.56
CA SER A 244 -9.17 5.69 -9.00
C SER A 244 -8.27 6.87 -9.40
N GLN A 245 -7.23 7.17 -8.60
CA GLN A 245 -6.29 8.26 -8.89
C GLN A 245 -5.56 8.08 -10.24
N GLN A 246 -5.33 6.84 -10.67
CA GLN A 246 -4.72 6.55 -11.98
C GLN A 246 -5.64 6.93 -13.14
N GLN A 247 -6.92 6.58 -13.06
CA GLN A 247 -7.91 6.92 -14.08
C GLN A 247 -8.07 8.44 -14.24
N TRP A 248 -8.07 9.18 -13.12
CA TRP A 248 -8.02 10.65 -13.14
C TRP A 248 -6.82 11.20 -13.92
N LYS A 249 -5.63 10.62 -13.74
CA LYS A 249 -4.41 11.05 -14.46
C LYS A 249 -4.49 10.73 -15.95
N GLU A 250 -5.02 9.56 -16.31
CA GLU A 250 -5.16 9.11 -17.69
C GLU A 250 -6.14 9.99 -18.46
N ILE A 251 -7.32 10.24 -17.90
CA ILE A 251 -8.35 11.07 -18.56
C ILE A 251 -7.85 12.52 -18.70
N LEU A 252 -7.18 13.07 -17.69
CA LEU A 252 -6.57 14.40 -17.81
C LEU A 252 -5.47 14.45 -18.87
N ARG A 253 -4.68 13.38 -19.05
CA ARG A 253 -3.71 13.26 -20.14
C ARG A 253 -4.42 13.24 -21.50
N GLU A 254 -5.48 12.45 -21.64
CA GLU A 254 -6.27 12.41 -22.89
C GLU A 254 -6.89 13.76 -23.24
N ILE A 255 -7.42 14.49 -22.26
CA ILE A 255 -7.94 15.85 -22.47
C ILE A 255 -6.82 16.77 -22.96
N ARG A 256 -5.62 16.72 -22.35
CA ARG A 256 -4.47 17.50 -22.83
C ARG A 256 -4.05 17.11 -24.24
N ASP A 257 -4.04 15.82 -24.58
CA ASP A 257 -3.68 15.36 -25.92
C ASP A 257 -4.68 15.85 -26.98
N ILE A 258 -5.98 15.86 -26.67
CA ILE A 258 -7.01 16.43 -27.55
C ILE A 258 -6.77 17.93 -27.74
N ILE A 259 -6.42 18.65 -26.68
CA ILE A 259 -6.17 20.09 -26.74
C ILE A 259 -4.92 20.40 -27.57
N THR A 260 -3.83 19.65 -27.38
CA THR A 260 -2.61 19.78 -28.19
C THR A 260 -2.91 19.55 -29.69
N LYS A 261 -3.69 18.50 -30.03
CA LYS A 261 -4.12 18.22 -31.41
C LYS A 261 -4.93 19.36 -32.04
N VAL A 262 -5.73 20.06 -31.24
CA VAL A 262 -6.52 21.21 -31.72
C VAL A 262 -5.62 22.42 -31.96
N GLU A 263 -4.57 22.60 -31.18
CA GLU A 263 -3.66 23.75 -31.26
C GLU A 263 -2.66 23.69 -32.39
N GLU A 264 -2.31 22.48 -32.84
CA GLU A 264 -1.56 22.30 -34.07
C GLU A 264 -2.30 22.88 -35.29
N LYS A 265 -3.65 22.93 -35.25
CA LYS A 265 -4.48 23.33 -36.39
C LYS A 265 -5.13 24.71 -36.24
N PHE A 266 -5.41 25.15 -35.02
CA PHE A 266 -6.17 26.39 -34.77
C PHE A 266 -5.44 27.34 -33.83
N SER A 267 -5.34 28.61 -34.22
CA SER A 267 -4.76 29.68 -33.41
C SER A 267 -5.78 30.26 -32.41
N ASN A 268 -5.33 30.90 -31.32
CA ASN A 268 -6.18 31.56 -30.31
C ASN A 268 -7.04 30.63 -29.42
N SER A 269 -6.50 29.51 -28.94
CA SER A 269 -7.18 28.54 -28.06
C SER A 269 -7.38 28.97 -26.59
N LYS A 270 -6.85 30.14 -26.17
CA LYS A 270 -6.81 30.56 -24.75
C LYS A 270 -8.17 30.59 -24.06
N SER A 271 -9.20 31.10 -24.72
CA SER A 271 -10.58 31.18 -24.19
C SER A 271 -11.22 29.80 -24.05
N TRP A 272 -10.93 28.89 -24.98
CA TRP A 272 -11.40 27.51 -24.96
C TRP A 272 -10.71 26.67 -23.87
N ARG A 273 -9.39 26.83 -23.70
CA ARG A 273 -8.65 26.22 -22.57
C ARG A 273 -9.19 26.69 -21.22
N ALA A 274 -9.37 28.00 -21.05
CA ALA A 274 -9.88 28.57 -19.81
C ALA A 274 -11.28 28.02 -19.47
N HIS A 275 -12.15 27.87 -20.46
CA HIS A 275 -13.46 27.26 -20.26
C HIS A 275 -13.36 25.84 -19.70
N TRP A 276 -12.54 24.98 -20.32
CA TRP A 276 -12.39 23.60 -19.88
C TRP A 276 -11.72 23.46 -18.52
N GLU A 277 -10.78 24.34 -18.21
CA GLU A 277 -10.15 24.33 -16.90
C GLU A 277 -11.13 24.63 -15.77
N HIS A 278 -12.07 25.56 -15.99
CA HIS A 278 -13.15 25.81 -15.03
C HIS A 278 -14.14 24.64 -14.94
N GLN A 279 -14.34 23.85 -15.99
CA GLN A 279 -15.19 22.64 -15.89
C GLN A 279 -14.48 21.53 -15.11
N ILE A 280 -13.18 21.34 -15.33
CA ILE A 280 -12.36 20.38 -14.57
C ILE A 280 -12.31 20.80 -13.08
N TYR A 281 -12.22 22.10 -12.81
CA TYR A 281 -12.29 22.63 -11.44
C TYR A 281 -13.58 22.18 -10.72
N LYS A 282 -14.74 22.32 -11.37
CA LYS A 282 -16.03 21.89 -10.79
C LYS A 282 -16.09 20.39 -10.54
N ALA A 283 -15.62 19.58 -11.48
CA ALA A 283 -15.58 18.14 -11.33
C ALA A 283 -14.67 17.73 -10.15
N LEU A 284 -13.49 18.35 -10.05
CA LEU A 284 -12.55 18.10 -8.98
C LEU A 284 -13.08 18.56 -7.62
N GLU A 285 -13.71 19.73 -7.53
CA GLU A 285 -14.29 20.25 -6.29
C GLU A 285 -15.41 19.34 -5.78
N HIS A 286 -16.30 18.87 -6.66
CA HIS A 286 -17.37 17.95 -6.28
C HIS A 286 -16.82 16.65 -5.69
N GLN A 287 -15.87 16.02 -6.37
CA GLN A 287 -15.24 14.78 -5.92
C GLN A 287 -14.36 14.99 -4.68
N TYR A 288 -13.74 16.16 -4.53
CA TYR A 288 -12.99 16.53 -3.34
C TYR A 288 -13.90 16.66 -2.11
N GLN A 289 -15.08 17.27 -2.26
CA GLN A 289 -16.07 17.37 -1.18
C GLN A 289 -16.59 16.00 -0.74
N LEU A 290 -16.98 15.15 -1.70
CA LEU A 290 -17.39 13.77 -1.41
C LEU A 290 -16.27 12.97 -0.73
N GLY A 291 -15.03 13.14 -1.21
CA GLY A 291 -13.86 12.50 -0.63
C GLY A 291 -13.56 12.94 0.80
N ILE A 292 -13.75 14.23 1.16
CA ILE A 292 -13.59 14.70 2.55
C ILE A 292 -14.65 14.07 3.47
N GLU A 293 -15.89 13.92 3.01
CA GLU A 293 -16.97 13.37 3.84
C GLU A 293 -16.86 11.86 4.05
N ALA A 294 -16.36 11.14 3.04
CA ALA A 294 -16.21 9.69 3.05
C ALA A 294 -14.80 9.20 3.41
N LEU A 295 -13.84 10.11 3.64
CA LEU A 295 -12.41 9.77 3.81
C LEU A 295 -12.19 8.67 4.85
N ASN A 296 -12.77 8.82 6.03
CA ASN A 296 -12.50 7.93 7.16
C ASN A 296 -12.95 6.47 6.93
N HIS A 297 -13.89 6.25 6.01
CA HIS A 297 -14.39 4.91 5.67
C HIS A 297 -13.67 4.29 4.47
N ASN A 298 -13.09 5.13 3.59
CA ASN A 298 -12.53 4.73 2.30
C ASN A 298 -11.01 4.84 2.23
N LEU A 299 -10.33 5.12 3.35
CA LEU A 299 -8.88 5.05 3.42
C LEU A 299 -8.39 3.59 3.27
N PRO A 300 -7.19 3.39 2.70
CA PRO A 300 -6.57 2.07 2.64
C PRO A 300 -6.48 1.43 4.03
N GLU A 301 -6.68 0.12 4.10
CA GLU A 301 -6.63 -0.61 5.37
C GLU A 301 -5.22 -0.53 5.98
N ILE A 302 -5.15 -0.04 7.22
CA ILE A 302 -3.93 0.00 8.01
C ILE A 302 -3.97 -1.20 8.96
N LYS A 303 -3.07 -2.16 8.74
CA LYS A 303 -2.90 -3.33 9.61
C LYS A 303 -2.06 -2.95 10.83
N ILE A 304 -2.54 -3.32 12.01
CA ILE A 304 -1.91 -3.03 13.29
C ILE A 304 -1.89 -4.32 14.10
N ASP A 305 -0.79 -4.62 14.76
CA ASP A 305 -0.74 -5.69 15.75
C ASP A 305 -0.90 -5.10 17.15
N LEU A 306 -1.72 -5.72 17.99
CA LEU A 306 -1.71 -5.46 19.43
C LEU A 306 -0.69 -6.42 20.06
N VAL A 307 0.27 -5.89 20.81
CA VAL A 307 1.37 -6.69 21.38
C VAL A 307 1.58 -6.27 22.83
N TYR A 308 1.86 -7.24 23.69
CA TYR A 308 2.28 -6.98 25.06
C TYR A 308 3.82 -6.99 25.15
N ARG A 309 4.43 -5.86 25.49
CA ARG A 309 5.89 -5.73 25.67
C ARG A 309 6.19 -4.87 26.89
N TYR A 310 7.24 -5.21 27.64
CA TYR A 310 7.66 -4.46 28.84
C TYR A 310 6.54 -4.22 29.86
N GLN A 311 5.70 -5.23 30.08
CA GLN A 311 4.55 -5.16 30.98
C GLN A 311 3.43 -4.17 30.58
N ASN A 312 3.45 -3.67 29.35
CA ASN A 312 2.44 -2.77 28.83
C ASN A 312 1.84 -3.31 27.52
N LEU A 313 0.53 -3.12 27.38
CA LEU A 313 -0.17 -3.37 26.14
C LEU A 313 0.10 -2.19 25.19
N GLN A 314 0.65 -2.47 24.03
CA GLN A 314 0.98 -1.44 23.05
C GLN A 314 0.66 -1.90 21.63
N TYR A 315 0.31 -0.95 20.77
CA TYR A 315 0.22 -1.21 19.34
C TYR A 315 1.62 -1.31 18.73
N SER A 316 1.76 -2.20 17.76
CA SER A 316 2.92 -2.33 16.89
C SER A 316 2.42 -2.16 15.45
N PRO A 317 2.70 -1.01 14.79
CA PRO A 317 3.47 0.15 15.23
C PRO A 317 2.80 0.98 16.35
N PRO A 318 3.53 1.83 17.09
CA PRO A 318 2.97 2.61 18.20
C PRO A 318 1.88 3.59 17.72
N MET A 319 0.98 3.98 18.63
CA MET A 319 -0.17 4.86 18.33
C MET A 319 0.23 6.19 17.67
N GLU A 320 1.40 6.72 18.02
CA GLU A 320 1.97 7.93 17.39
C GLU A 320 2.33 7.70 15.92
N GLU A 321 2.91 6.54 15.59
CA GLU A 321 3.24 6.17 14.22
C GLU A 321 1.99 5.85 13.41
N ILE A 322 0.97 5.24 14.05
CA ILE A 322 -0.34 5.03 13.45
C ILE A 322 -1.00 6.36 13.10
N ARG A 323 -1.00 7.32 14.04
CA ARG A 323 -1.48 8.70 13.80
C ARG A 323 -0.70 9.37 12.68
N MET A 324 0.63 9.26 12.67
CA MET A 324 1.49 9.80 11.60
C MET A 324 1.16 9.19 10.23
N LYS A 325 0.99 7.86 10.13
CA LYS A 325 0.61 7.18 8.89
C LYS A 325 -0.77 7.62 8.41
N TYR A 326 -1.75 7.67 9.30
CA TYR A 326 -3.10 8.13 9.00
C TYR A 326 -3.10 9.59 8.51
N TYR A 327 -2.47 10.50 9.25
CA TYR A 327 -2.39 11.91 8.89
C TYR A 327 -1.55 12.18 7.64
N SER A 328 -0.53 11.36 7.36
CA SER A 328 0.23 11.41 6.11
C SER A 328 -0.63 11.05 4.90
N GLN A 329 -1.45 9.99 5.01
CA GLN A 329 -2.41 9.62 3.95
C GLN A 329 -3.48 10.69 3.76
N LEU A 330 -4.00 11.24 4.86
CA LEU A 330 -4.97 12.35 4.86
C LEU A 330 -4.36 13.58 4.19
N LYS A 331 -3.12 13.97 4.55
CA LYS A 331 -2.40 15.09 3.93
C LYS A 331 -2.16 14.85 2.44
N ARG A 332 -1.81 13.62 2.03
CA ARG A 332 -1.63 13.27 0.62
C ARG A 332 -2.93 13.45 -0.17
N PHE A 333 -4.08 13.07 0.39
CA PHE A 333 -5.38 13.31 -0.23
C PHE A 333 -5.72 14.80 -0.30
N LEU A 334 -5.57 15.53 0.81
CA LEU A 334 -5.86 16.96 0.87
C LEU A 334 -5.01 17.77 -0.10
N ALA A 335 -3.80 17.31 -0.42
CA ALA A 335 -2.89 17.96 -1.35
C ALA A 335 -3.14 17.63 -2.83
N ILE A 336 -4.09 16.73 -3.17
CA ILE A 336 -4.38 16.37 -4.57
C ILE A 336 -4.70 17.61 -5.43
N PRO A 337 -5.56 18.56 -5.01
CA PRO A 337 -5.83 19.78 -5.79
C PRO A 337 -4.61 20.70 -6.00
N LEU A 338 -3.55 20.57 -5.19
CA LEU A 338 -2.32 21.36 -5.34
C LEU A 338 -1.40 20.81 -6.43
N TYR A 339 -1.45 19.49 -6.68
CA TYR A 339 -0.53 18.81 -7.60
C TYR A 339 -1.16 18.49 -8.96
N ILE A 340 -2.48 18.58 -9.10
CA ILE A 340 -3.14 18.39 -10.40
C ILE A 340 -2.77 19.57 -11.30
N ARG A 341 -1.98 19.27 -12.34
CA ARG A 341 -1.78 20.21 -13.45
C ARG A 341 -3.05 20.25 -14.28
N GLY A 342 -3.54 21.43 -14.59
CA GLY A 342 -4.70 21.61 -15.43
C GLY A 342 -4.38 21.52 -16.91
N VAL A 343 -5.10 22.37 -17.64
CA VAL A 343 -5.09 22.50 -19.09
C VAL A 343 -4.48 23.85 -19.49
N SER A 344 -4.54 24.88 -18.63
CA SER A 344 -3.87 26.16 -18.87
C SER A 344 -2.63 26.37 -18.00
N ASP A 345 -1.91 27.45 -18.31
CA ASP A 345 -0.72 27.88 -17.58
C ASP A 345 -1.06 28.48 -16.20
N THR A 346 -2.32 28.87 -15.96
CA THR A 346 -2.79 29.40 -14.67
C THR A 346 -3.47 28.30 -13.84
N CYS A 347 -2.83 27.87 -12.75
CA CYS A 347 -3.39 26.86 -11.85
C CYS A 347 -4.46 27.46 -10.92
N ILE A 348 -5.74 27.22 -11.22
CA ILE A 348 -6.89 27.65 -10.39
C ILE A 348 -7.28 26.65 -9.28
N PHE A 349 -6.78 25.41 -9.35
CA PHE A 349 -7.15 24.31 -8.43
C PHE A 349 -6.76 24.49 -6.96
N PRO A 350 -5.65 25.18 -6.59
CA PRO A 350 -5.31 25.39 -5.18
C PRO A 350 -6.40 26.09 -4.35
N ILE A 351 -7.19 26.95 -4.98
CA ILE A 351 -8.31 27.68 -4.35
C ILE A 351 -9.38 26.73 -3.78
N ILE A 352 -9.50 25.51 -4.32
CA ILE A 352 -10.44 24.48 -3.82
C ILE A 352 -10.17 24.16 -2.35
N VAL A 353 -8.90 24.12 -1.94
CA VAL A 353 -8.50 23.78 -0.56
C VAL A 353 -8.95 24.88 0.41
N GLU A 354 -8.77 26.15 0.03
CA GLU A 354 -9.17 27.30 0.85
C GLU A 354 -10.69 27.38 1.01
N ASN A 355 -11.45 27.19 -0.07
CA ASN A 355 -12.92 27.22 -0.04
C ASN A 355 -13.53 26.12 0.85
N ASN A 356 -12.88 24.94 0.90
CA ASN A 356 -13.39 23.78 1.62
C ASN A 356 -12.76 23.61 3.03
N ALA A 357 -11.94 24.55 3.49
CA ALA A 357 -11.20 24.46 4.76
C ALA A 357 -12.10 24.24 6.00
N HIS A 358 -13.31 24.81 6.00
CA HIS A 358 -14.29 24.63 7.08
C HIS A 358 -14.68 23.16 7.30
N ARG A 359 -14.60 22.31 6.27
CA ARG A 359 -14.91 20.87 6.36
C ARG A 359 -13.81 20.08 7.06
N PHE A 360 -12.59 20.61 7.16
CA PHE A 360 -11.48 19.93 7.82
C PHE A 360 -11.70 19.76 9.32
N SER A 361 -12.35 20.72 9.99
CA SER A 361 -12.71 20.58 11.41
C SER A 361 -13.56 19.33 11.66
N ARG A 362 -14.54 19.07 10.79
CA ARG A 362 -15.39 17.87 10.87
C ARG A 362 -14.60 16.59 10.59
N LEU A 363 -13.69 16.63 9.61
CA LEU A 363 -12.80 15.50 9.29
C LEU A 363 -11.92 15.12 10.48
N PHE A 364 -11.23 16.09 11.08
CA PHE A 364 -10.37 15.87 12.24
C PHE A 364 -11.16 15.40 13.46
N SER A 365 -12.36 15.96 13.72
CA SER A 365 -13.21 15.48 14.82
C SER A 365 -13.60 14.00 14.67
N ARG A 366 -13.88 13.55 13.45
CA ARG A 366 -14.19 12.13 13.17
C ARG A 366 -12.95 11.23 13.25
N ALA A 367 -11.77 11.75 12.94
CA ALA A 367 -10.51 11.03 13.11
C ALA A 367 -10.22 10.80 14.61
N GLU A 368 -10.43 11.80 15.46
CA GLU A 368 -10.27 11.66 16.92
C GLU A 368 -11.24 10.64 17.51
N VAL A 369 -12.52 10.66 17.11
CA VAL A 369 -13.49 9.62 17.51
C VAL A 369 -13.04 8.22 17.11
N LEU A 370 -12.33 8.10 16.00
CA LEU A 370 -11.82 6.82 15.50
C LEU A 370 -10.60 6.35 16.32
N PHE A 371 -9.72 7.27 16.73
CA PHE A 371 -8.65 6.95 17.69
C PHE A 371 -9.20 6.61 19.08
N GLU A 372 -10.25 7.28 19.56
CA GLU A 372 -10.93 6.91 20.81
C GLU A 372 -11.50 5.49 20.76
N LYS A 373 -12.03 5.05 19.60
CA LYS A 373 -12.49 3.67 19.41
C LYS A 373 -11.33 2.67 19.48
N LEU A 374 -10.15 3.02 18.95
CA LEU A 374 -8.95 2.19 19.07
C LEU A 374 -8.48 2.13 20.53
N ASP A 375 -8.40 3.27 21.23
CA ASP A 375 -8.00 3.30 22.64
C ASP A 375 -8.94 2.45 23.51
N LYS A 376 -10.26 2.54 23.29
CA LYS A 376 -11.24 1.67 23.97
C LYS A 376 -11.01 0.18 23.70
N LEU A 377 -10.63 -0.17 22.47
CA LEU A 377 -10.28 -1.55 22.12
C LEU A 377 -9.03 -1.98 22.90
N CYS A 378 -8.02 -1.13 23.03
CA CYS A 378 -6.84 -1.40 23.86
C CYS A 378 -7.21 -1.65 25.33
N ASP A 379 -8.09 -0.81 25.90
CA ASP A 379 -8.54 -0.91 27.29
C ASP A 379 -9.29 -2.21 27.58
N GLU A 380 -10.12 -2.71 26.65
CA GLU A 380 -10.82 -4.00 26.78
C GLU A 380 -9.86 -5.18 26.99
N TRP A 381 -8.64 -5.12 26.44
CA TRP A 381 -7.63 -6.18 26.57
C TRP A 381 -6.70 -5.99 27.77
N ARG A 382 -6.74 -4.83 28.44
CA ARG A 382 -5.83 -4.53 29.55
C ARG A 382 -6.08 -5.42 30.77
N ASP A 383 -7.33 -5.71 31.06
CA ASP A 383 -7.73 -6.59 32.17
C ASP A 383 -7.21 -8.03 31.98
N TRP A 384 -7.10 -8.48 30.73
CA TRP A 384 -6.66 -9.84 30.40
C TRP A 384 -5.16 -10.06 30.60
N VAL A 385 -4.34 -9.02 30.55
CA VAL A 385 -2.87 -9.14 30.67
C VAL A 385 -2.35 -8.77 32.06
N ALA A 386 -3.24 -8.51 33.02
CA ALA A 386 -2.88 -8.12 34.38
C ALA A 386 -1.90 -9.10 35.06
N LEU A 387 -2.02 -10.41 34.83
CA LEU A 387 -1.11 -11.41 35.38
C LEU A 387 0.36 -11.22 34.99
N GLY A 388 0.63 -10.68 33.80
CA GLY A 388 1.99 -10.51 33.30
C GLY A 388 2.78 -9.39 33.99
N SER A 389 2.09 -8.54 34.73
CA SER A 389 2.69 -7.40 35.44
C SER A 389 3.16 -7.76 36.87
N MET A 390 2.82 -8.97 37.35
CA MET A 390 3.06 -9.38 38.73
C MET A 390 4.12 -10.47 38.83
N ASP A 391 4.88 -10.48 39.92
CA ASP A 391 5.76 -11.59 40.27
C ASP A 391 4.93 -12.71 40.93
N ILE A 392 4.57 -13.69 40.10
CA ILE A 392 3.70 -14.80 40.47
C ILE A 392 4.38 -15.71 41.50
N ASP A 393 5.69 -15.93 41.39
CA ASP A 393 6.44 -16.83 42.26
C ASP A 393 6.52 -16.29 43.69
N TYR A 394 6.72 -14.97 43.84
CA TYR A 394 6.69 -14.32 45.15
C TYR A 394 5.31 -14.40 45.80
N LEU A 395 4.24 -14.13 45.04
CA LEU A 395 2.86 -14.16 45.56
C LEU A 395 2.44 -15.58 45.96
N ALA A 396 2.80 -16.58 45.16
CA ALA A 396 2.53 -17.98 45.45
C ALA A 396 3.20 -18.41 46.76
N ARG A 397 4.45 -18.02 47.01
CA ARG A 397 5.15 -18.34 48.26
C ARG A 397 4.61 -17.61 49.49
N LYS A 398 4.07 -16.40 49.32
CA LYS A 398 3.63 -15.56 50.44
C LYS A 398 2.22 -15.90 50.92
N TYR A 399 1.31 -16.18 49.99
CA TYR A 399 -0.13 -16.29 50.30
C TYR A 399 -0.67 -17.72 50.26
N LEU A 400 0.07 -18.70 49.73
CA LEU A 400 -0.37 -20.10 49.69
C LEU A 400 0.28 -20.89 50.83
N ALA A 401 -0.54 -21.39 51.75
CA ALA A 401 -0.07 -22.17 52.90
C ALA A 401 -0.82 -23.50 53.06
N THR A 402 -2.11 -23.55 52.71
CA THR A 402 -2.96 -24.74 52.87
C THR A 402 -3.29 -25.39 51.53
N ALA A 403 -3.47 -26.72 51.53
CA ALA A 403 -3.78 -27.50 50.32
C ALA A 403 -5.01 -26.97 49.54
N ASP A 404 -6.00 -26.44 50.27
CA ASP A 404 -7.23 -25.89 49.69
C ASP A 404 -6.98 -24.58 48.91
N ASP A 405 -5.98 -23.78 49.34
CA ASP A 405 -5.58 -22.55 48.64
C ASP A 405 -5.02 -22.87 47.25
N TRP A 406 -4.15 -23.89 47.13
CA TRP A 406 -3.66 -24.34 45.82
C TRP A 406 -4.79 -24.93 44.97
N GLU A 407 -5.71 -25.71 45.56
CA GLU A 407 -6.83 -26.30 44.81
C GLU A 407 -7.76 -25.23 44.22
N PHE A 408 -8.07 -24.17 44.97
CA PHE A 408 -8.85 -23.04 44.47
C PHE A 408 -8.17 -22.35 43.28
N ASN A 409 -6.87 -22.09 43.39
CA ASN A 409 -6.10 -21.39 42.36
C ASN A 409 -5.90 -22.25 41.09
N PHE A 410 -5.70 -23.57 41.21
CA PHE A 410 -5.70 -24.49 40.06
C PHE A 410 -7.04 -24.51 39.33
N ARG A 411 -8.17 -24.51 40.07
CA ARG A 411 -9.51 -24.38 39.46
C ARG A 411 -9.68 -23.05 38.74
N ALA A 412 -9.24 -21.94 39.34
CA ALA A 412 -9.32 -20.62 38.75
C ALA A 412 -8.49 -20.51 37.45
N SER A 413 -7.24 -20.99 37.44
CA SER A 413 -6.39 -21.03 36.24
C SER A 413 -6.99 -21.88 35.12
N LYS A 414 -7.60 -23.03 35.46
CA LYS A 414 -8.28 -23.89 34.49
C LYS A 414 -9.52 -23.22 33.88
N ASN A 415 -10.34 -22.57 34.70
CA ASN A 415 -11.51 -21.83 34.21
C ASN A 415 -11.07 -20.68 33.30
N TRP A 416 -10.02 -19.96 33.68
CA TRP A 416 -9.49 -18.90 32.84
C TRP A 416 -8.91 -19.42 31.51
N GLY A 417 -8.22 -20.57 31.53
CA GLY A 417 -7.78 -21.24 30.31
C GLY A 417 -8.93 -21.60 29.36
N GLN A 418 -10.09 -21.98 29.90
CA GLN A 418 -11.29 -22.23 29.08
C GLN A 418 -11.89 -20.96 28.50
N GLU A 419 -11.86 -19.83 29.21
CA GLU A 419 -12.29 -18.53 28.68
C GLU A 419 -11.35 -18.02 27.57
N ILE A 420 -10.04 -18.22 27.72
CA ILE A 420 -9.05 -17.88 26.68
C ILE A 420 -9.33 -18.68 25.40
N ALA A 421 -9.61 -19.97 25.51
CA ALA A 421 -9.93 -20.83 24.37
C ALA A 421 -11.24 -20.45 23.64
N LYS A 422 -12.13 -19.66 24.27
CA LYS A 422 -13.36 -19.15 23.62
C LYS A 422 -13.09 -17.88 22.79
N LEU A 423 -11.94 -17.21 22.96
CA LEU A 423 -11.58 -16.00 22.21
C LEU A 423 -11.07 -16.37 20.80
N ILE A 424 -12.00 -16.65 19.88
CA ILE A 424 -11.70 -17.10 18.50
C ILE A 424 -11.40 -15.91 17.54
N CYS A 425 -11.40 -14.66 17.99
CA CYS A 425 -11.13 -13.51 17.12
C CYS A 425 -9.63 -13.27 16.92
N SER A 426 -9.10 -13.72 15.79
CA SER A 426 -7.73 -13.39 15.35
C SER A 426 -7.58 -11.93 14.91
N GLU A 427 -8.63 -11.34 14.33
CA GLU A 427 -8.60 -9.98 13.78
C GLU A 427 -9.90 -9.22 14.08
N ARG A 428 -9.79 -7.94 14.44
CA ARG A 428 -10.92 -7.03 14.66
C ARG A 428 -10.79 -5.80 13.76
N LYS A 429 -11.82 -5.52 12.98
CA LYS A 429 -11.86 -4.37 12.07
C LYS A 429 -12.54 -3.17 12.73
N VAL A 430 -11.85 -2.05 12.76
CA VAL A 430 -12.34 -0.73 13.19
C VAL A 430 -12.18 0.23 12.02
N ASP A 431 -13.24 0.36 11.20
CA ASP A 431 -13.25 1.21 10.00
C ASP A 431 -12.03 0.95 9.07
N CYS A 432 -11.07 1.87 9.02
CA CYS A 432 -9.84 1.75 8.22
C CYS A 432 -8.71 0.95 8.89
N PHE A 433 -8.90 0.47 10.12
CA PHE A 433 -7.91 -0.29 10.87
C PHE A 433 -8.30 -1.76 10.99
N THR A 434 -7.32 -2.64 10.75
CA THR A 434 -7.45 -4.07 11.01
C THR A 434 -6.46 -4.43 12.11
N VAL A 435 -6.98 -4.68 13.32
CA VAL A 435 -6.17 -5.00 14.50
C VAL A 435 -6.06 -6.51 14.63
N ASN A 436 -4.83 -7.01 14.54
CA ASN A 436 -4.50 -8.40 14.81
C ASN A 436 -4.30 -8.61 16.32
N LEU A 437 -5.03 -9.58 16.86
CA LEU A 437 -5.08 -9.89 18.29
C LEU A 437 -4.35 -11.20 18.63
N THR A 438 -3.87 -11.94 17.63
CA THR A 438 -3.15 -13.20 17.85
C THR A 438 -1.94 -13.07 18.78
N PRO A 439 -1.11 -12.00 18.72
CA PRO A 439 0.06 -11.89 19.59
C PRO A 439 -0.33 -11.71 21.07
N VAL A 440 -1.41 -10.97 21.35
CA VAL A 440 -1.91 -10.80 22.72
C VAL A 440 -2.50 -12.10 23.24
N SER A 441 -3.31 -12.80 22.43
CA SER A 441 -3.88 -14.08 22.83
C SER A 441 -2.80 -15.11 23.18
N SER A 442 -1.75 -15.22 22.36
CA SER A 442 -0.62 -16.12 22.66
C SER A 442 0.12 -15.73 23.94
N GLU A 443 0.24 -14.44 24.21
CA GLU A 443 0.92 -13.96 25.42
C GLU A 443 0.06 -14.19 26.68
N ILE A 444 -1.27 -14.05 26.60
CA ILE A 444 -2.19 -14.39 27.69
C ILE A 444 -2.12 -15.90 27.98
N GLU A 445 -2.10 -16.75 26.94
CA GLU A 445 -1.91 -18.20 27.10
C GLU A 445 -0.59 -18.52 27.80
N LEU A 446 0.50 -17.84 27.41
CA LEU A 446 1.80 -18.00 28.04
C LEU A 446 1.78 -17.58 29.51
N HIS A 447 1.14 -16.46 29.85
CA HIS A 447 0.99 -16.01 31.24
C HIS A 447 0.19 -17.00 32.09
N ASN A 448 -0.92 -17.54 31.57
CA ASN A 448 -1.70 -18.55 32.28
C ASN A 448 -0.89 -19.85 32.47
N ARG A 449 -0.07 -20.22 31.48
CA ARG A 449 0.83 -21.37 31.62
C ARG A 449 1.92 -21.14 32.66
N ARG A 450 2.55 -19.97 32.68
CA ARG A 450 3.51 -19.58 33.73
C ARG A 450 2.86 -19.58 35.11
N TYR A 451 1.62 -19.12 35.23
CA TYR A 451 0.86 -19.19 36.47
C TYR A 451 0.66 -20.63 36.93
N TRP A 452 0.29 -21.54 36.02
CA TRP A 452 0.17 -22.97 36.31
C TRP A 452 1.49 -23.60 36.75
N ASP A 453 2.59 -23.29 36.06
CA ASP A 453 3.92 -23.82 36.37
C ASP A 453 4.46 -23.28 37.71
N ALA A 454 4.18 -22.01 38.03
CA ALA A 454 4.51 -21.40 39.32
C ALA A 454 3.69 -22.02 40.48
N LEU A 455 2.39 -22.25 40.30
CA LEU A 455 1.57 -22.98 41.27
C LEU A 455 2.12 -24.38 41.52
N THR A 456 2.49 -25.09 40.46
CA THR A 456 3.08 -26.44 40.53
C THR A 456 4.41 -26.42 41.27
N SER A 457 5.31 -25.51 40.90
CA SER A 457 6.63 -25.37 41.51
C SER A 457 6.56 -24.92 42.97
N SER A 458 5.61 -24.04 43.32
CA SER A 458 5.39 -23.61 44.71
C SER A 458 4.86 -24.74 45.59
N LEU A 459 3.94 -25.57 45.08
CA LEU A 459 3.40 -26.72 45.81
C LEU A 459 4.47 -27.80 45.98
N LEU A 460 5.25 -28.10 44.94
CA LEU A 460 6.40 -29.00 45.01
C LEU A 460 7.45 -28.50 46.00
N GLY A 461 7.82 -27.21 45.93
CA GLY A 461 8.75 -26.60 46.86
C GLY A 461 8.28 -26.68 48.31
N SER A 462 7.01 -26.34 48.58
CA SER A 462 6.44 -26.43 49.94
C SER A 462 6.41 -27.88 50.45
N ILE A 463 6.07 -28.86 49.60
CA ILE A 463 6.11 -30.28 49.99
C ILE A 463 7.56 -30.71 50.30
N LEU A 464 8.53 -30.31 49.49
CA LEU A 464 9.94 -30.67 49.71
C LEU A 464 10.54 -29.99 50.95
N GLU A 465 10.19 -28.74 51.24
CA GLU A 465 10.58 -28.05 52.47
C GLU A 465 9.99 -28.72 53.71
N ASP A 466 8.69 -29.05 53.67
CA ASP A 466 8.02 -29.76 54.75
C ASP A 466 8.61 -31.17 54.94
N VAL A 467 8.88 -31.91 53.85
CA VAL A 467 9.54 -33.23 53.88
C VAL A 467 10.94 -33.13 54.45
N ALA A 468 11.76 -32.19 53.97
CA ALA A 468 13.12 -31.99 54.48
C ALA A 468 13.13 -31.61 55.97
N SER A 469 12.15 -30.82 56.43
CA SER A 469 11.99 -30.48 57.84
C SER A 469 11.67 -31.71 58.69
N LEU A 470 10.80 -32.60 58.19
CA LEU A 470 10.42 -33.85 58.85
C LEU A 470 11.58 -34.86 58.83
N GLU A 471 12.28 -35.04 57.70
CA GLU A 471 13.45 -35.92 57.61
C GLU A 471 14.58 -35.45 58.52
N LYS A 472 14.87 -34.14 58.53
CA LYS A 472 15.87 -33.54 59.41
C LYS A 472 15.49 -33.75 60.87
N PHE A 473 14.24 -33.49 61.24
CA PHE A 473 13.77 -33.72 62.61
C PHE A 473 13.87 -35.19 63.01
N VAL A 474 13.46 -36.12 62.15
CA VAL A 474 13.55 -37.56 62.44
C VAL A 474 15.00 -38.03 62.50
N TYR A 475 15.88 -37.53 61.64
CA TYR A 475 17.30 -37.86 61.66
C TYR A 475 17.99 -37.31 62.91
N GLU A 476 17.79 -36.03 63.24
CA GLU A 476 18.34 -35.39 64.44
C GLU A 476 17.82 -36.07 65.70
N SER A 477 16.51 -36.35 65.76
CA SER A 477 15.90 -37.02 66.91
C SER A 477 16.35 -38.47 67.02
N LYS A 478 16.47 -39.21 65.92
CA LYS A 478 16.99 -40.59 65.92
C LYS A 478 18.47 -40.64 66.32
N LYS A 479 19.28 -39.69 65.87
CA LYS A 479 20.69 -39.55 66.26
C LYS A 479 20.80 -39.22 67.75
N ALA A 480 20.01 -38.27 68.25
CA ALA A 480 19.95 -37.91 69.67
C ALA A 480 19.49 -39.09 70.55
N LEU A 481 18.53 -39.90 70.08
CA LEU A 481 18.03 -41.08 70.81
C LEU A 481 18.93 -42.32 70.73
N GLN A 482 19.90 -42.36 69.79
CA GLN A 482 20.84 -43.48 69.64
C GLN A 482 22.14 -43.31 70.44
N VAL A 483 22.44 -42.09 70.91
CA VAL A 483 23.56 -41.86 71.82
C VAL A 483 23.21 -42.49 73.16
N GLN A 484 23.95 -43.55 73.54
CA GLN A 484 23.91 -44.07 74.90
C GLN A 484 24.77 -43.15 75.77
N PRO A 485 24.18 -42.39 76.70
CA PRO A 485 24.96 -41.46 77.51
C PRO A 485 25.79 -42.25 78.51
N LYS A 486 27.11 -41.99 78.51
CA LYS A 486 28.09 -42.66 79.37
C LYS A 486 28.61 -41.74 80.48
N CYS A 487 28.41 -40.43 80.37
CA CYS A 487 28.85 -39.45 81.35
C CYS A 487 27.75 -38.47 81.78
N LEU A 488 28.08 -37.65 82.78
CA LEU A 488 27.21 -36.82 83.61
C LEU A 488 26.33 -35.83 82.82
N ASP A 489 26.97 -35.13 81.91
CA ASP A 489 26.40 -34.00 81.20
C ASP A 489 25.52 -34.51 80.03
N GLU A 490 25.89 -35.65 79.46
CA GLU A 490 25.17 -36.32 78.37
C GLU A 490 23.77 -36.82 78.77
N VAL A 491 23.48 -37.08 80.05
CA VAL A 491 22.14 -37.55 80.50
C VAL A 491 21.18 -36.42 80.80
N GLY A 492 21.67 -35.30 81.38
CA GLY A 492 20.86 -34.10 81.58
C GLY A 492 20.40 -33.52 80.25
N GLU A 493 21.35 -33.41 79.32
CA GLU A 493 21.08 -33.05 77.94
C GLU A 493 20.14 -34.06 77.27
N ALA A 494 20.39 -35.37 77.36
CA ALA A 494 19.52 -36.37 76.74
C ALA A 494 18.09 -36.37 77.31
N SER A 495 17.89 -36.11 78.62
CA SER A 495 16.57 -36.03 79.24
C SER A 495 15.79 -34.76 78.84
N PHE A 496 16.48 -33.62 78.79
CA PHE A 496 15.91 -32.36 78.32
C PHE A 496 15.57 -32.44 76.82
N LEU A 497 16.51 -32.93 76.01
CA LEU A 497 16.32 -33.16 74.58
C LEU A 497 15.16 -34.12 74.32
N TYR A 498 15.01 -35.20 75.10
CA TYR A 498 13.89 -36.13 74.97
C TYR A 498 12.52 -35.45 75.20
N ARG A 499 12.40 -34.62 76.24
CA ARG A 499 11.16 -33.88 76.53
C ARG A 499 10.83 -32.87 75.42
N GLN A 500 11.86 -32.20 74.91
CA GLN A 500 11.73 -31.26 73.79
C GLN A 500 11.35 -31.97 72.48
N ILE A 501 11.90 -33.16 72.24
CA ILE A 501 11.54 -34.01 71.09
C ILE A 501 10.08 -34.47 71.21
N MET A 502 9.59 -34.83 72.40
CA MET A 502 8.19 -35.22 72.62
C MET A 502 7.17 -34.12 72.31
N GLU A 503 7.46 -32.87 72.69
CA GLU A 503 6.59 -31.73 72.35
C GLU A 503 6.61 -31.46 70.84
N LYS A 504 7.81 -31.39 70.24
CA LYS A 504 7.96 -31.18 68.79
C LYS A 504 7.35 -32.30 67.95
N THR A 505 7.30 -33.52 68.47
CA THR A 505 6.70 -34.67 67.77
C THR A 505 5.20 -34.47 67.50
N LYS A 506 4.47 -33.82 68.41
CA LYS A 506 3.04 -33.51 68.23
C LYS A 506 2.80 -32.48 67.14
N ASP A 507 3.66 -31.47 67.06
CA ASP A 507 3.57 -30.45 66.01
C ASP A 507 3.98 -31.02 64.64
N MET A 508 5.03 -31.83 64.59
CA MET A 508 5.49 -32.51 63.38
C MET A 508 4.49 -33.54 62.84
N GLN A 509 3.68 -34.17 63.71
CA GLN A 509 2.58 -35.02 63.28
C GLN A 509 1.49 -34.26 62.51
N ARG A 510 1.20 -33.00 62.88
CA ARG A 510 0.28 -32.14 62.12
C ARG A 510 0.85 -31.74 60.76
N VAL A 511 2.16 -31.50 60.69
CA VAL A 511 2.86 -31.20 59.44
C VAL A 511 2.79 -32.40 58.49
N LEU A 512 2.97 -33.62 59.00
CA LEU A 512 2.83 -34.86 58.21
C LEU A 512 1.42 -35.00 57.59
N GLU A 513 0.36 -34.74 58.36
CA GLU A 513 -1.02 -34.74 57.85
C GLU A 513 -1.23 -33.66 56.77
N GLY A 514 -0.60 -32.49 56.94
CA GLY A 514 -0.58 -31.42 55.95
C GLY A 514 0.12 -31.83 54.64
N VAL A 515 1.29 -32.44 54.72
CA VAL A 515 2.07 -32.93 53.57
C VAL A 515 1.29 -33.98 52.78
N LEU A 516 0.60 -34.91 53.45
CA LEU A 516 -0.23 -35.91 52.78
C LEU A 516 -1.39 -35.28 52.01
N LYS A 517 -2.03 -34.24 52.57
CA LYS A 517 -3.07 -33.47 51.87
C LYS A 517 -2.49 -32.71 50.67
N LYS A 518 -1.35 -32.03 50.83
CA LYS A 518 -0.65 -31.30 49.75
C LYS A 518 -0.21 -32.24 48.61
N ASN A 519 0.32 -33.42 48.94
CA ASN A 519 0.74 -34.42 47.95
C ASN A 519 -0.47 -35.01 47.20
N LYS A 520 -1.62 -35.16 47.87
CA LYS A 520 -2.88 -35.57 47.24
C LYS A 520 -3.41 -34.51 46.26
N THR A 521 -3.35 -33.22 46.63
CA THR A 521 -3.72 -32.13 45.71
C THR A 521 -2.79 -32.07 44.51
N LEU A 522 -1.48 -32.22 44.68
CA LEU A 522 -0.52 -32.28 43.58
C LEU A 522 -0.86 -33.44 42.61
N ALA A 523 -1.03 -34.65 43.16
CA ALA A 523 -1.35 -35.84 42.37
C ALA A 523 -2.65 -35.72 41.58
N ASN A 524 -3.66 -35.02 42.12
CA ASN A 524 -4.93 -34.80 41.43
C ASN A 524 -4.81 -33.86 40.22
N TRP A 525 -3.94 -32.84 40.28
CA TRP A 525 -3.86 -31.77 39.28
C TRP A 525 -2.73 -31.97 38.26
N THR A 526 -1.55 -32.45 38.67
CA THR A 526 -0.37 -32.59 37.80
C THR A 526 -0.06 -34.04 37.41
N LYS A 527 -0.69 -35.02 38.08
CA LYS A 527 -0.39 -36.46 38.03
C LYS A 527 1.02 -36.83 38.53
N GLU A 528 1.80 -35.87 39.01
CA GLU A 528 3.09 -36.11 39.65
C GLU A 528 2.89 -36.50 41.12
N LYS A 529 3.75 -37.37 41.62
CA LYS A 529 3.76 -37.79 43.02
C LYS A 529 5.17 -37.62 43.58
N VAL A 530 5.24 -37.14 44.82
CA VAL A 530 6.52 -37.09 45.53
C VAL A 530 6.71 -38.42 46.27
N ASP A 531 7.58 -39.29 45.75
CA ASP A 531 7.83 -40.63 46.29
C ASP A 531 8.45 -40.58 47.70
N GLN A 532 9.19 -39.51 48.02
CA GLN A 532 9.80 -39.29 49.34
C GLN A 532 8.77 -39.24 50.47
N VAL A 533 7.53 -38.82 50.19
CA VAL A 533 6.45 -38.77 51.19
C VAL A 533 6.06 -40.17 51.68
N PHE A 534 6.05 -41.18 50.80
CA PHE A 534 5.75 -42.57 51.19
C PHE A 534 6.86 -43.18 52.06
N PHE A 535 8.10 -42.87 51.74
CA PHE A 535 9.26 -43.30 52.52
C PHE A 535 9.24 -42.65 53.92
N LEU A 536 8.89 -41.37 53.99
CA LEU A 536 8.85 -40.61 55.23
C LEU A 536 7.80 -41.12 56.23
N THR A 537 6.61 -41.51 55.77
CA THR A 537 5.60 -42.14 56.65
C THR A 537 6.11 -43.42 57.31
N SER A 538 6.90 -44.22 56.60
CA SER A 538 7.49 -45.45 57.15
C SER A 538 8.60 -45.16 58.17
N ILE A 539 9.43 -44.14 57.93
CA ILE A 539 10.47 -43.75 58.90
C ILE A 539 9.83 -43.15 60.17
N TRP A 540 8.74 -42.37 60.02
CA TRP A 540 8.01 -41.76 61.13
C TRP A 540 7.42 -42.82 62.08
N ASP A 541 6.80 -43.87 61.54
CA ASP A 541 6.24 -44.96 62.35
C ASP A 541 7.32 -45.72 63.13
N ASN A 542 8.47 -45.96 62.50
CA ASN A 542 9.62 -46.58 63.17
C ASN A 542 10.18 -45.69 64.29
N PHE A 543 10.20 -44.37 64.09
CA PHE A 543 10.68 -43.41 65.08
C PHE A 543 9.80 -43.36 66.35
N GLN A 544 8.46 -43.42 66.21
CA GLN A 544 7.53 -43.47 67.35
C GLN A 544 7.80 -44.67 68.28
N THR A 545 8.14 -45.83 67.72
CA THR A 545 8.45 -47.03 68.51
C THR A 545 9.75 -46.93 69.30
N LEU A 546 10.76 -46.25 68.75
CA LEU A 546 12.05 -46.03 69.42
C LEU A 546 11.95 -45.05 70.59
N LEU A 547 11.10 -44.03 70.45
CA LEU A 547 10.88 -43.02 71.50
C LEU A 547 10.32 -43.63 72.78
N ASN A 548 9.38 -44.56 72.65
CA ASN A 548 8.70 -45.19 73.79
C ASN A 548 9.64 -46.10 74.62
N ASN A 549 10.70 -46.63 74.00
CA ASN A 549 11.64 -47.54 74.66
C ASN A 549 12.71 -46.81 75.52
N GLN A 550 13.07 -45.57 75.17
CA GLN A 550 14.14 -44.81 75.85
C GLN A 550 13.68 -44.10 77.15
N GLN A 551 12.38 -43.90 77.36
CA GLN A 551 11.82 -43.25 78.56
C GLN A 551 12.14 -44.02 79.86
N ASN A 552 12.37 -45.34 79.77
CA ASN A 552 12.60 -46.22 80.91
C ASN A 552 14.09 -46.33 81.33
N LEU A 553 15.03 -45.87 80.50
CA LEU A 553 16.47 -45.97 80.76
C LEU A 553 17.02 -44.71 81.45
N ILE A 554 16.48 -43.54 81.13
CA ILE A 554 16.99 -42.24 81.60
C ILE A 554 16.73 -41.99 83.09
N SER A 555 15.68 -42.58 83.69
CA SER A 555 15.35 -42.37 85.12
C SER A 555 16.35 -42.97 86.11
N LYS A 556 17.23 -43.89 85.67
CA LYS A 556 18.22 -44.56 86.53
C LYS A 556 19.62 -43.92 86.52
N GLN A 557 19.90 -43.03 85.56
CA GLN A 557 21.25 -42.44 85.41
C GLN A 557 21.39 -41.05 86.05
N VAL A 558 20.29 -40.34 86.32
CA VAL A 558 20.30 -38.95 86.85
C VAL A 558 20.87 -38.82 88.27
N GLU A 559 20.90 -39.91 89.05
CA GLU A 559 21.28 -39.87 90.48
C GLU A 559 22.79 -40.04 90.73
N ASN A 560 23.49 -40.81 89.89
CA ASN A 560 24.96 -40.89 89.89
C ASN A 560 25.63 -39.61 89.38
N MET A 561 24.82 -38.71 88.84
CA MET A 561 25.25 -37.57 88.05
C MET A 561 25.30 -36.25 88.82
N LYS A 562 24.91 -36.23 90.08
CA LYS A 562 25.02 -35.03 90.91
C LYS A 562 26.41 -34.84 91.55
N ASN A 563 27.26 -35.88 91.55
CA ASN A 563 28.51 -35.92 92.30
C ASN A 563 29.78 -35.59 91.48
N ASN A 564 29.71 -35.52 90.14
CA ASN A 564 30.89 -35.26 89.29
C ASN A 564 30.96 -33.80 88.80
N LEU A 565 29.82 -33.07 88.76
CA LEU A 565 29.69 -31.65 88.38
C LEU A 565 30.45 -30.72 89.35
N SER A 566 30.51 -31.08 90.63
CA SER A 566 31.27 -30.34 91.64
C SER A 566 32.80 -30.40 91.43
N SER A 567 33.31 -31.39 90.68
CA SER A 567 34.76 -31.57 90.45
C SER A 567 35.31 -30.81 89.24
N GLN A 568 34.44 -30.38 88.31
CA GLN A 568 34.83 -29.66 87.10
C GLN A 568 34.97 -28.15 87.33
N VAL A 569 34.19 -27.59 88.28
CA VAL A 569 34.23 -26.17 88.63
C VAL A 569 35.59 -25.77 89.21
N GLU A 570 36.26 -26.64 89.96
CA GLU A 570 37.58 -26.36 90.55
C GLU A 570 38.73 -26.31 89.52
N LYS A 571 38.59 -26.96 88.36
CA LYS A 571 39.66 -27.01 87.34
C LYS A 571 39.71 -25.76 86.46
N LEU A 572 38.58 -25.09 86.26
CA LEU A 572 38.47 -23.93 85.37
C LEU A 572 38.96 -22.63 85.96
N VAL A 573 38.87 -22.49 87.28
CA VAL A 573 39.45 -21.33 87.98
C VAL A 573 40.96 -21.26 87.73
N VAL A 574 41.64 -22.40 87.61
CA VAL A 574 43.09 -22.49 87.38
C VAL A 574 43.50 -22.16 85.92
N GLU A 575 42.66 -22.45 84.93
CA GLU A 575 42.98 -22.16 83.52
C GLU A 575 42.84 -20.67 83.16
N ILE A 576 41.91 -19.97 83.80
CA ILE A 576 41.68 -18.52 83.59
C ILE A 576 42.88 -17.69 84.08
N GLU A 577 43.45 -18.03 85.24
CA GLU A 577 44.63 -17.36 85.79
C GLU A 577 45.89 -17.54 84.91
N ARG A 578 46.02 -18.68 84.22
CA ARG A 578 47.16 -18.96 83.33
C ARG A 578 47.10 -18.14 82.03
N PHE A 579 45.91 -17.88 81.50
CA PHE A 579 45.75 -17.11 80.26
C PHE A 579 46.06 -15.61 80.48
N ALA A 580 45.62 -15.05 81.60
CA ALA A 580 45.86 -13.65 81.97
C ALA A 580 47.36 -13.28 81.95
N LEU A 581 48.21 -14.14 82.53
CA LEU A 581 49.66 -13.96 82.60
C LEU A 581 50.36 -14.01 81.21
N CYS A 582 49.82 -14.77 80.25
CA CYS A 582 50.39 -14.87 78.91
C CYS A 582 50.01 -13.68 78.01
N TRP A 583 48.86 -13.04 78.25
CA TRP A 583 48.40 -11.88 77.50
C TRP A 583 49.21 -10.62 77.84
N ASP A 584 49.47 -10.39 79.13
CA ASP A 584 50.26 -9.24 79.60
C ASP A 584 51.70 -9.21 79.06
N GLN A 585 52.28 -10.36 78.73
CA GLN A 585 53.66 -10.48 78.25
C GLN A 585 53.84 -10.21 76.74
N MET A 586 52.78 -10.37 75.93
CA MET A 586 52.87 -10.41 74.47
C MET A 586 52.20 -9.22 73.76
N LYS A 587 51.76 -8.20 74.51
CA LYS A 587 51.11 -6.99 73.97
C LYS A 587 52.07 -6.16 73.09
N PRO A 588 51.78 -5.94 71.79
CA PRO A 588 52.62 -5.11 70.93
C PRO A 588 52.63 -3.65 71.38
N LYS A 589 53.80 -3.00 71.43
CA LYS A 589 53.94 -1.55 71.73
C LYS A 589 54.19 -0.73 70.46
N GLU A 590 53.87 0.57 70.54
CA GLU A 590 53.76 1.52 69.43
C GLU A 590 55.04 1.78 68.59
N GLU A 591 56.20 1.24 68.95
CA GLU A 591 57.48 1.52 68.27
C GLU A 591 57.78 0.62 67.04
N THR A 592 56.86 -0.28 66.66
CA THR A 592 57.12 -1.32 65.62
C THR A 592 56.64 -0.94 64.20
N PHE A 593 56.13 0.28 63.97
CA PHE A 593 55.41 0.69 62.75
C PHE A 593 56.27 1.29 61.62
N ILE A 594 57.38 0.64 61.23
CA ILE A 594 58.32 1.23 60.25
C ILE A 594 58.35 0.49 58.88
N SER A 595 57.74 -0.70 58.73
CA SER A 595 57.67 -1.38 57.42
C SER A 595 56.41 -2.25 57.19
N SER A 596 55.95 -2.31 55.92
CA SER A 596 54.79 -3.08 55.44
C SER A 596 54.83 -4.57 55.81
N ASP A 597 56.02 -5.18 55.83
CA ASP A 597 56.19 -6.63 56.04
C ASP A 597 56.14 -7.03 57.52
N ASN A 598 56.49 -6.13 58.45
CA ASN A 598 56.43 -6.40 59.89
C ASN A 598 55.00 -6.29 60.46
N LEU A 599 54.09 -5.60 59.76
CA LEU A 599 52.68 -5.43 60.14
C LEU A 599 51.86 -6.74 60.02
N GLN A 600 52.17 -7.59 59.04
CA GLN A 600 51.42 -8.83 58.78
C GLN A 600 51.73 -9.94 59.82
N SER A 601 52.98 -9.99 60.29
CA SER A 601 53.40 -10.93 61.35
C SER A 601 52.78 -10.59 62.72
N CYS A 602 52.65 -9.30 63.05
CA CYS A 602 51.99 -8.86 64.29
C CYS A 602 50.48 -9.16 64.30
N MET A 603 49.84 -9.13 63.13
CA MET A 603 48.42 -9.46 62.96
C MET A 603 48.11 -10.95 63.25
N GLN A 604 49.00 -11.86 62.86
CA GLN A 604 48.80 -13.29 63.08
C GLN A 604 48.82 -13.66 64.57
N ILE A 605 49.70 -13.02 65.34
CA ILE A 605 49.84 -13.22 66.80
C ILE A 605 48.56 -12.82 67.55
N ILE A 606 47.90 -11.72 67.13
CA ILE A 606 46.64 -11.26 67.73
C ILE A 606 45.47 -12.23 67.41
N LYS A 607 45.39 -12.73 66.17
CA LYS A 607 44.34 -13.69 65.75
C LYS A 607 44.47 -15.04 66.45
N ASP A 608 45.69 -15.54 66.67
CA ASP A 608 45.93 -16.82 67.35
C ASP A 608 45.58 -16.75 68.85
N LYS A 609 45.85 -15.62 69.52
CA LYS A 609 45.49 -15.42 70.94
C LYS A 609 43.99 -15.23 71.18
N ARG A 610 43.25 -14.65 70.22
CA ARG A 610 41.79 -14.57 70.29
C ARG A 610 41.12 -15.95 70.24
N ARG A 611 41.62 -16.86 69.40
CA ARG A 611 41.11 -18.24 69.32
C ARG A 611 41.30 -19.00 70.62
N GLU A 612 42.42 -18.81 71.30
CA GLU A 612 42.67 -19.41 72.61
C GLU A 612 41.71 -18.86 73.70
N TRP A 613 41.35 -17.57 73.66
CA TRP A 613 40.39 -16.97 74.59
C TRP A 613 38.93 -17.42 74.33
N ASP A 614 38.50 -17.46 73.07
CA ASP A 614 37.15 -17.89 72.70
C ASP A 614 36.90 -19.36 73.10
N HIS A 615 37.94 -20.21 73.07
CA HIS A 615 37.85 -21.59 73.55
C HIS A 615 37.59 -21.68 75.07
N ILE A 616 38.22 -20.82 75.86
CA ILE A 616 38.00 -20.75 77.32
C ILE A 616 36.59 -20.20 77.63
N MET A 617 36.10 -19.24 76.83
CA MET A 617 34.75 -18.69 76.93
C MET A 617 33.65 -19.73 76.70
N GLU A 618 33.82 -20.62 75.72
CA GLU A 618 32.87 -21.71 75.45
C GLU A 618 32.75 -22.68 76.63
N ILE A 619 33.84 -22.95 77.34
CA ILE A 619 33.85 -23.87 78.49
C ILE A 619 33.16 -23.22 79.71
N ILE A 620 33.35 -21.93 79.94
CA ILE A 620 32.70 -21.17 81.01
C ILE A 620 31.18 -21.10 80.80
N ASN A 621 30.73 -20.82 79.57
CA ASN A 621 29.30 -20.73 79.25
C ASN A 621 28.58 -22.08 79.34
N LYS A 622 29.26 -23.19 79.00
CA LYS A 622 28.70 -24.54 79.16
C LYS A 622 28.40 -24.85 80.63
N LEU A 623 29.35 -24.62 81.53
CA LEU A 623 29.15 -24.91 82.96
C LEU A 623 28.13 -24.02 83.66
N LYS A 624 27.97 -22.77 83.22
CA LYS A 624 26.87 -21.91 83.69
C LYS A 624 25.51 -22.46 83.28
N ASN A 625 25.37 -22.91 82.04
CA ASN A 625 24.14 -23.54 81.57
C ASN A 625 23.87 -24.86 82.31
N ASP A 626 24.90 -25.66 82.60
CA ASP A 626 24.78 -26.91 83.35
C ASP A 626 24.34 -26.67 84.81
N HIS A 627 24.83 -25.62 85.48
CA HIS A 627 24.40 -25.28 86.85
C HIS A 627 22.92 -24.82 86.90
N VAL A 628 22.49 -24.03 85.93
CA VAL A 628 21.09 -23.56 85.82
C VAL A 628 20.12 -24.70 85.49
N GLN A 629 20.53 -25.65 84.65
CA GLN A 629 19.65 -26.73 84.17
C GLN A 629 19.37 -27.82 85.21
N PHE A 630 20.22 -27.94 86.24
CA PHE A 630 20.05 -28.87 87.37
C PHE A 630 19.59 -28.20 88.69
N GLY A 631 19.33 -26.88 88.68
CA GLY A 631 18.80 -26.13 89.82
C GLY A 631 19.79 -25.96 90.98
N MET A 632 21.07 -25.72 90.69
CA MET A 632 22.11 -25.37 91.67
C MET A 632 22.60 -23.93 91.47
N ASP A 633 23.08 -23.29 92.53
CA ASP A 633 23.46 -21.87 92.53
C ASP A 633 24.72 -21.58 91.69
N GLU A 634 24.74 -20.42 91.02
CA GLU A 634 25.71 -20.04 89.99
C GLU A 634 27.12 -19.76 90.55
N PRO A 635 28.22 -20.25 89.92
CA PRO A 635 29.58 -20.04 90.41
C PRO A 635 30.13 -18.65 90.04
N SER A 636 30.73 -17.94 90.99
CA SER A 636 31.38 -16.63 90.78
C SER A 636 32.83 -16.77 90.30
N LEU A 637 33.15 -16.19 89.13
CA LEU A 637 34.50 -16.18 88.53
C LEU A 637 35.07 -14.74 88.52
N PRO A 638 36.15 -14.43 89.26
CA PRO A 638 36.83 -13.12 89.23
C PRO A 638 37.81 -12.97 88.03
N ASN A 639 38.08 -11.72 87.60
CA ASN A 639 39.03 -11.29 86.54
C ASN A 639 38.66 -11.59 85.07
N PHE A 640 37.41 -11.93 84.79
CA PHE A 640 36.94 -12.30 83.44
C PHE A 640 36.68 -11.10 82.49
N SER A 641 36.11 -9.99 82.99
CA SER A 641 35.65 -8.89 82.12
C SER A 641 36.77 -7.96 81.65
N GLU A 642 37.82 -7.77 82.45
CA GLU A 642 38.89 -6.82 82.16
C GLU A 642 39.78 -7.27 80.99
N ILE A 643 40.06 -8.57 80.88
CA ILE A 643 40.87 -9.15 79.80
C ILE A 643 40.12 -9.12 78.46
N GLU A 644 38.80 -9.30 78.49
CA GLU A 644 37.95 -9.23 77.30
C GLU A 644 37.86 -7.80 76.74
N GLU A 645 37.83 -6.78 77.62
CA GLU A 645 37.83 -5.37 77.20
C GLU A 645 39.17 -4.95 76.55
N ASP A 646 40.32 -5.37 77.09
CA ASP A 646 41.64 -5.02 76.55
C ASP A 646 41.93 -5.72 75.19
N LEU A 647 41.50 -6.98 75.03
CA LEU A 647 41.58 -7.70 73.75
C LEU A 647 40.71 -7.05 72.66
N LYS A 648 39.50 -6.60 73.00
CA LYS A 648 38.59 -5.90 72.06
C LYS A 648 39.15 -4.57 71.59
N GLN A 649 39.82 -3.81 72.47
CA GLN A 649 40.41 -2.52 72.09
C GLN A 649 41.54 -2.68 71.07
N GLN A 650 42.47 -3.63 71.28
CA GLN A 650 43.57 -3.87 70.34
C GLN A 650 43.10 -4.46 69.00
N GLU A 651 42.07 -5.32 69.02
CA GLU A 651 41.49 -5.86 67.79
C GLU A 651 40.88 -4.77 66.89
N SER A 652 40.18 -3.80 67.48
CA SER A 652 39.51 -2.73 66.74
C SER A 652 40.45 -1.88 65.88
N VAL A 653 41.71 -1.69 66.32
CA VAL A 653 42.71 -0.89 65.60
C VAL A 653 43.28 -1.64 64.40
N TRP A 654 43.48 -2.96 64.50
CA TRP A 654 44.05 -3.78 63.43
C TRP A 654 43.02 -4.28 62.42
N GLN A 655 41.76 -4.45 62.82
CA GLN A 655 40.65 -4.77 61.90
C GLN A 655 40.54 -3.72 60.78
N LEU A 656 40.74 -2.43 61.09
CA LEU A 656 40.67 -1.35 60.08
C LEU A 656 41.72 -1.50 58.96
N PHE A 657 42.91 -2.02 59.28
CA PHE A 657 43.96 -2.28 58.28
C PHE A 657 43.68 -3.56 57.47
N ASP A 658 43.18 -4.60 58.13
CA ASP A 658 42.77 -5.86 57.49
C ASP A 658 41.62 -5.61 56.50
N ASP A 659 40.63 -4.81 56.89
CA ASP A 659 39.51 -4.41 56.04
C ASP A 659 39.98 -3.63 54.80
N PHE A 660 40.94 -2.71 54.94
CA PHE A 660 41.50 -1.95 53.81
C PHE A 660 42.21 -2.86 52.80
N LYS A 661 43.09 -3.76 53.28
CA LYS A 661 43.81 -4.68 52.40
C LYS A 661 42.89 -5.72 51.77
N ASN A 662 41.92 -6.26 52.52
CA ASN A 662 40.98 -7.24 52.01
C ASN A 662 40.05 -6.64 50.94
N GLU A 663 39.55 -5.42 51.14
CA GLU A 663 38.76 -4.74 50.12
C GLU A 663 39.59 -4.43 48.86
N LEU A 664 40.86 -4.03 49.01
CA LEU A 664 41.76 -3.77 47.89
C LEU A 664 42.11 -5.06 47.11
N ASP A 665 42.38 -6.16 47.81
CA ASP A 665 42.66 -7.47 47.21
C ASP A 665 41.43 -8.06 46.52
N GLN A 666 40.23 -7.84 47.07
CA GLN A 666 38.98 -8.23 46.41
C GLN A 666 38.83 -7.48 45.09
N ILE A 667 39.03 -6.16 45.08
CA ILE A 667 38.98 -5.34 43.87
C ILE A 667 40.07 -5.74 42.87
N ALA A 668 41.27 -6.09 43.34
CA ALA A 668 42.39 -6.49 42.50
C ALA A 668 42.23 -7.86 41.83
N LYS A 669 41.44 -8.78 42.42
CA LYS A 669 41.16 -10.13 41.89
C LYS A 669 40.00 -10.19 40.90
N GLU A 670 39.23 -9.11 40.74
CA GLU A 670 38.10 -9.08 39.81
C GLU A 670 38.57 -9.08 38.34
N GLU A 671 37.90 -9.88 37.51
CA GLU A 671 38.16 -9.99 36.08
C GLU A 671 37.89 -8.67 35.33
N TRP A 672 38.85 -8.20 34.53
CA TRP A 672 38.80 -6.89 33.88
C TRP A 672 37.55 -6.66 33.02
N ILE A 673 37.04 -7.72 32.37
CA ILE A 673 35.84 -7.66 31.51
C ILE A 673 34.60 -7.18 32.28
N ILE A 674 34.47 -7.58 33.54
CA ILE A 674 33.33 -7.24 34.40
C ILE A 674 33.52 -5.84 34.98
N VAL A 675 34.75 -5.49 35.36
CA VAL A 675 35.05 -4.25 36.07
C VAL A 675 35.16 -3.06 35.13
N ARG A 676 35.64 -3.21 33.88
CA ARG A 676 35.98 -2.10 32.95
C ARG A 676 34.93 -0.97 32.83
N ASN A 677 33.64 -1.29 32.95
CA ASN A 677 32.55 -0.31 32.88
C ASN A 677 32.29 0.44 34.20
N LYS A 678 32.67 -0.17 35.33
CA LYS A 678 32.42 0.33 36.69
C LYS A 678 33.71 0.72 37.44
N VAL A 679 34.90 0.50 36.88
CA VAL A 679 36.21 0.74 37.54
C VAL A 679 36.29 2.14 38.13
N GLN A 680 35.95 3.16 37.32
CA GLN A 680 36.08 4.56 37.73
C GLN A 680 35.17 4.89 38.92
N ALA A 681 33.94 4.37 38.93
CA ALA A 681 32.99 4.58 40.01
C ALA A 681 33.37 3.78 41.27
N LYS A 682 33.80 2.51 41.11
CA LYS A 682 34.27 1.67 42.22
C LYS A 682 35.50 2.26 42.89
N MET A 683 36.50 2.69 42.12
CA MET A 683 37.73 3.25 42.67
C MET A 683 37.50 4.62 43.33
N ASN A 684 36.62 5.46 42.76
CA ASN A 684 36.24 6.71 43.41
C ASN A 684 35.49 6.49 44.73
N LYS A 685 34.59 5.50 44.77
CA LYS A 685 33.88 5.13 45.98
C LYS A 685 34.84 4.57 47.05
N PHE A 686 35.73 3.65 46.68
CA PHE A 686 36.77 3.13 47.56
C PHE A 686 37.64 4.26 48.12
N ASN A 687 38.14 5.17 47.27
CA ASN A 687 38.95 6.30 47.71
C ASN A 687 38.20 7.25 48.65
N THR A 688 36.91 7.54 48.39
CA THR A 688 36.11 8.45 49.23
C THR A 688 35.73 7.82 50.57
N ASP A 689 35.24 6.58 50.55
CA ASP A 689 34.84 5.83 51.75
C ASP A 689 36.04 5.64 52.71
N TRP A 690 37.22 5.30 52.19
CA TRP A 690 38.43 5.13 53.01
C TRP A 690 39.06 6.46 53.45
N THR A 691 39.05 7.50 52.62
CA THR A 691 39.50 8.84 53.06
C THR A 691 38.62 9.36 54.20
N GLU A 692 37.31 9.14 54.17
CA GLU A 692 36.38 9.56 55.22
C GLU A 692 36.50 8.69 56.50
N LYS A 693 36.71 7.37 56.37
CA LYS A 693 36.95 6.48 57.51
C LYS A 693 38.29 6.77 58.22
N LEU A 694 39.34 7.04 57.46
CA LEU A 694 40.69 7.28 57.99
C LEU A 694 40.84 8.67 58.63
N THR A 695 40.08 9.67 58.18
CA THR A 695 40.09 11.03 58.76
C THR A 695 39.30 11.17 60.06
N LYS A 696 38.40 10.23 60.39
CA LYS A 696 37.58 10.23 61.62
C LYS A 696 38.22 9.50 62.82
N THR A 697 39.35 8.81 62.63
CA THR A 697 39.97 7.93 63.65
C THR A 697 41.28 8.54 64.17
N LEU A 698 41.60 8.37 65.47
CA LEU A 698 42.81 8.94 66.12
C LEU A 698 44.11 8.57 65.38
N THR A 699 45.02 9.54 65.26
CA THR A 699 46.25 9.47 64.46
C THR A 699 47.27 8.48 65.02
N THR A 700 47.31 7.28 64.46
CA THR A 700 48.39 6.30 64.59
C THR A 700 49.24 6.28 63.31
N GLY A 701 50.54 5.97 63.39
CA GLY A 701 51.45 5.94 62.23
C GLY A 701 50.99 5.05 61.06
N LEU A 702 50.13 4.07 61.31
CA LEU A 702 49.47 3.19 60.34
C LEU A 702 48.56 3.94 59.35
N ILE A 703 47.90 5.02 59.79
CA ILE A 703 46.94 5.79 58.98
C ILE A 703 47.67 6.66 57.94
N VAL A 704 48.88 7.14 58.25
CA VAL A 704 49.67 7.99 57.36
C VAL A 704 50.14 7.23 56.12
N CYS A 705 50.55 5.96 56.28
CA CYS A 705 50.92 5.11 55.14
C CYS A 705 49.73 4.84 54.22
N LEU A 706 48.54 4.57 54.79
CA LEU A 706 47.32 4.32 54.02
C LEU A 706 46.85 5.56 53.23
N LEU A 707 47.03 6.77 53.79
CA LEU A 707 46.69 8.01 53.10
C LEU A 707 47.62 8.30 51.91
N HIS A 708 48.91 7.98 52.02
CA HIS A 708 49.85 8.12 50.89
C HIS A 708 49.49 7.18 49.73
N ASP A 709 49.14 5.92 50.03
CA ASP A 709 48.71 4.97 49.00
C ASP A 709 47.41 5.42 48.31
N LEU A 710 46.47 6.02 49.06
CA LEU A 710 45.23 6.59 48.51
C LEU A 710 45.46 7.78 47.57
N GLU A 711 46.48 8.60 47.80
CA GLU A 711 46.82 9.72 46.90
C GLU A 711 47.32 9.23 45.54
N GLU A 712 48.19 8.22 45.50
CA GLU A 712 48.65 7.61 44.24
C GLU A 712 47.49 6.99 43.43
N TYR A 713 46.51 6.39 44.10
CA TYR A 713 45.33 5.84 43.44
C TYR A 713 44.39 6.90 42.88
N LYS A 714 44.33 8.09 43.47
CA LYS A 714 43.50 9.21 43.02
C LYS A 714 43.97 9.78 41.68
N GLU A 715 45.27 9.80 41.43
CA GLU A 715 45.86 10.25 40.15
C GLU A 715 45.62 9.28 39.00
N LEU A 716 45.45 7.98 39.29
CA LEU A 716 45.19 6.94 38.28
C LEU A 716 43.77 7.01 37.70
N VAL A 717 42.77 7.37 38.52
CA VAL A 717 41.34 7.28 38.17
C VAL A 717 40.97 7.97 36.83
N PRO A 718 41.43 9.19 36.51
CA PRO A 718 41.05 9.88 35.28
C PRO A 718 41.56 9.22 34.00
N VAL A 719 42.66 8.46 34.07
CA VAL A 719 43.31 7.81 32.91
C VAL A 719 42.65 6.46 32.58
N LEU A 720 42.02 5.81 33.57
CA LEU A 720 41.33 4.52 33.42
C LEU A 720 40.23 4.55 32.33
N LYS A 721 39.68 5.73 32.00
CA LYS A 721 38.67 5.86 30.93
C LYS A 721 39.21 5.48 29.54
N TYR A 722 40.51 5.65 29.29
CA TYR A 722 41.13 5.32 28.00
C TYR A 722 41.51 3.84 27.88
N LEU A 723 41.51 3.10 29.00
CA LEU A 723 41.85 1.67 29.04
C LEU A 723 40.64 0.74 28.85
N LYS A 724 39.41 1.28 28.79
CA LYS A 724 38.17 0.49 28.63
C LYS A 724 38.20 -0.39 27.38
N GLY A 725 38.81 0.10 26.30
CA GLY A 725 39.10 -0.66 25.09
C GLY A 725 37.88 -1.19 24.33
N ASP A 726 36.68 -0.64 24.55
CA ASP A 726 35.44 -1.12 23.90
C ASP A 726 35.49 -1.06 22.37
N MET A 727 36.36 -0.20 21.81
CA MET A 727 36.52 0.03 20.36
C MET A 727 37.78 -0.63 19.78
N PHE A 728 38.56 -1.34 20.61
CA PHE A 728 39.85 -1.91 20.23
C PHE A 728 39.70 -3.24 19.50
N GLY A 729 40.46 -3.38 18.40
CA GLY A 729 40.73 -4.67 17.79
C GLY A 729 42.04 -5.25 18.35
N GLU A 730 42.40 -6.47 17.96
CA GLU A 730 43.62 -7.14 18.44
C GLU A 730 44.89 -6.31 18.23
N ASN A 731 45.02 -5.65 17.07
CA ASN A 731 46.15 -4.78 16.77
C ASN A 731 46.24 -3.56 17.72
N HIS A 732 45.10 -3.02 18.15
CA HIS A 732 45.06 -1.90 19.10
C HIS A 732 45.41 -2.35 20.51
N TRP A 733 45.04 -3.58 20.90
CA TRP A 733 45.47 -4.15 22.17
C TRP A 733 46.99 -4.36 22.20
N ILE A 734 47.57 -4.88 21.12
CA ILE A 734 49.03 -5.03 21.01
C ILE A 734 49.73 -3.66 21.10
N GLU A 735 49.23 -2.64 20.40
CA GLU A 735 49.75 -1.27 20.48
C GLU A 735 49.65 -0.70 21.90
N LEU A 736 48.54 -0.96 22.61
CA LEU A 736 48.35 -0.56 24.01
C LEU A 736 49.36 -1.24 24.96
N PHE A 737 49.58 -2.54 24.86
CA PHE A 737 50.54 -3.25 25.71
C PHE A 737 52.00 -2.84 25.42
N ASN A 738 52.31 -2.48 24.18
CA ASN A 738 53.59 -1.89 23.81
C ASN A 738 53.80 -0.51 24.44
N ILE A 739 52.76 0.34 24.49
CA ILE A 739 52.81 1.64 25.19
C ILE A 739 53.02 1.45 26.69
N LEU A 740 52.46 0.39 27.29
CA LEU A 740 52.57 0.08 28.72
C LEU A 740 53.82 -0.74 29.11
N GLY A 741 54.63 -1.17 28.15
CA GLY A 741 55.89 -1.90 28.39
C GLY A 741 55.73 -3.32 28.93
N THR A 742 54.61 -4.00 28.65
CA THR A 742 54.30 -5.36 29.14
C THR A 742 53.93 -6.33 28.03
N THR A 743 53.96 -7.64 28.31
CA THR A 743 53.61 -8.67 27.34
C THR A 743 52.09 -8.74 27.13
N TYR A 744 51.68 -8.86 25.86
CA TYR A 744 50.27 -9.00 25.50
C TYR A 744 49.63 -10.21 26.20
N LYS A 745 48.59 -9.96 26.99
CA LYS A 745 47.69 -10.99 27.50
C LYS A 745 46.31 -10.83 26.84
N PRO A 746 45.64 -11.92 26.45
CA PRO A 746 44.30 -11.84 25.87
C PRO A 746 43.31 -11.30 26.92
N VAL A 747 42.33 -10.52 26.44
CA VAL A 747 41.38 -9.75 27.27
C VAL A 747 40.65 -10.59 28.32
N ASN A 748 40.45 -11.88 28.03
CA ASN A 748 39.75 -12.84 28.90
C ASN A 748 40.55 -13.28 30.14
N LEU A 749 41.86 -13.03 30.18
CA LEU A 749 42.73 -13.40 31.29
C LEU A 749 43.25 -12.18 32.07
N LEU A 750 42.79 -10.98 31.72
CA LEU A 750 43.21 -9.75 32.39
C LEU A 750 42.44 -9.57 33.70
N VAL A 751 43.18 -9.28 34.76
CA VAL A 751 42.63 -8.96 36.08
C VAL A 751 42.95 -7.49 36.39
N PHE A 752 42.11 -6.80 37.15
CA PHE A 752 42.35 -5.39 37.48
C PHE A 752 43.70 -5.16 38.18
N GLY A 753 44.19 -6.12 38.96
CA GLY A 753 45.52 -6.12 39.56
C GLY A 753 46.68 -5.93 38.57
N ASP A 754 46.56 -6.43 37.33
CA ASP A 754 47.59 -6.26 36.29
C ASP A 754 47.76 -4.76 35.92
N PHE A 755 46.68 -3.98 35.99
CA PHE A 755 46.71 -2.53 35.72
C PHE A 755 47.08 -1.71 36.97
N LEU A 756 46.68 -2.13 38.16
CA LEU A 756 47.04 -1.47 39.43
C LEU A 756 48.56 -1.51 39.70
N ASN A 757 49.21 -2.61 39.33
CA ASN A 757 50.66 -2.77 39.46
C ASN A 757 51.46 -1.87 38.49
N LEU A 758 50.85 -1.48 37.38
CA LEU A 758 51.46 -0.64 36.33
C LEU A 758 51.07 0.84 36.43
N ARG A 759 50.50 1.26 37.56
CA ARG A 759 49.94 2.61 37.78
C ARG A 759 50.85 3.77 37.32
N LYS A 760 52.16 3.67 37.56
CA LYS A 760 53.14 4.72 37.20
C LYS A 760 53.35 4.86 35.69
N MET A 761 53.29 3.75 34.95
CA MET A 761 53.48 3.75 33.48
C MET A 761 52.22 4.21 32.75
N ILE A 762 51.04 3.90 33.29
CA ILE A 762 49.74 4.33 32.75
C ILE A 762 49.60 5.85 32.81
N ILE A 763 50.05 6.49 33.90
CA ILE A 763 49.98 7.95 34.07
C ILE A 763 50.90 8.65 33.06
N LEU A 764 52.11 8.13 32.81
CA LEU A 764 53.05 8.70 31.83
C LEU A 764 52.58 8.52 30.37
N GLY A 765 51.87 7.43 30.06
CA GLY A 765 51.39 7.10 28.72
C GLY A 765 50.03 7.70 28.31
N ALA A 766 49.43 8.57 29.15
CA ALA A 766 48.02 8.99 29.01
C ALA A 766 47.67 9.62 27.64
N ASN A 767 48.53 10.48 27.07
CA ASN A 767 48.28 11.13 25.79
C ASN A 767 48.30 10.14 24.61
N ALA A 768 49.24 9.19 24.61
CA ALA A 768 49.32 8.16 23.58
C ALA A 768 48.11 7.21 23.62
N LEU A 769 47.61 6.89 24.82
CA LEU A 769 46.39 6.11 25.00
C LEU A 769 45.14 6.86 24.51
N GLN A 770 45.07 8.18 24.71
CA GLN A 770 43.98 9.01 24.20
C GLN A 770 43.95 9.04 22.66
N ASP A 771 45.09 9.18 22.00
CA ASP A 771 45.19 9.18 20.54
C ASP A 771 44.83 7.82 19.93
N LEU A 772 45.27 6.72 20.56
CA LEU A 772 44.89 5.36 20.17
C LEU A 772 43.38 5.15 20.28
N ASN A 773 42.77 5.65 21.36
CA ASN A 773 41.32 5.56 21.57
C ASN A 773 40.51 6.33 20.53
N ASN A 774 40.94 7.55 20.18
CA ASN A 774 40.29 8.35 19.14
C ASN A 774 40.41 7.68 17.75
N ARG A 775 41.57 7.10 17.44
CA ARG A 775 41.81 6.36 16.20
C ARG A 775 40.91 5.13 16.09
N ALA A 776 40.86 4.32 17.14
CA ALA A 776 40.03 3.12 17.19
C ALA A 776 38.53 3.44 17.06
N ALA A 777 38.07 4.54 17.67
CA ALA A 777 36.70 5.02 17.56
C ALA A 777 36.33 5.46 16.13
N GLY A 778 37.26 6.06 15.37
CA GLY A 778 37.02 6.36 13.95
C GLY A 778 37.05 5.12 13.05
N GLU A 779 37.86 4.11 13.38
CA GLU A 779 37.97 2.86 12.61
C GLU A 779 36.80 1.89 12.83
N ILE A 780 36.10 1.93 13.96
CA ILE A 780 35.00 0.99 14.24
C ILE A 780 33.83 1.16 13.27
N VAL A 781 33.51 2.39 12.89
CA VAL A 781 32.43 2.69 11.94
C VAL A 781 32.73 2.07 10.57
N ILE A 782 33.98 2.16 10.12
CA ILE A 782 34.43 1.56 8.86
C ILE A 782 34.38 0.03 8.95
N ARG A 783 34.89 -0.55 10.05
CA ARG A 783 34.88 -2.01 10.26
C ARG A 783 33.46 -2.57 10.31
N GLN A 784 32.55 -1.90 11.02
CA GLN A 784 31.17 -2.30 11.13
C GLN A 784 30.46 -2.24 9.77
N ALA A 785 30.65 -1.17 9.00
CA ALA A 785 30.11 -1.05 7.65
C ALA A 785 30.63 -2.16 6.72
N LEU A 786 31.93 -2.47 6.74
CA LEU A 786 32.49 -3.56 5.94
C LEU A 786 32.04 -4.95 6.40
N THR A 787 31.80 -5.12 7.71
CA THR A 787 31.28 -6.38 8.26
C THR A 787 29.81 -6.57 7.90
N GLU A 788 29.02 -5.49 7.85
CA GLU A 788 27.65 -5.53 7.32
C GLU A 788 27.63 -6.00 5.86
N LEU A 789 28.58 -5.54 5.02
CA LEU A 789 28.71 -6.01 3.63
C LEU A 789 29.07 -7.51 3.55
N ASP A 790 29.99 -7.98 4.41
CA ASP A 790 30.37 -9.39 4.45
C ASP A 790 29.20 -10.29 4.92
N ILE A 791 28.45 -9.85 5.92
CA ILE A 791 27.24 -10.57 6.38
C ILE A 791 26.22 -10.62 5.24
N TRP A 792 26.00 -9.49 4.57
CA TRP A 792 25.11 -9.43 3.42
C TRP A 792 25.55 -10.37 2.28
N GLU A 793 26.86 -10.55 2.03
CA GLU A 793 27.39 -11.52 1.04
C GLU A 793 26.87 -12.94 1.26
N VAL A 794 26.77 -13.33 2.53
CA VAL A 794 26.43 -14.70 2.96
C VAL A 794 24.92 -14.88 3.03
N GLU A 795 24.20 -13.86 3.49
CA GLU A 795 22.75 -13.89 3.71
C GLU A 795 21.93 -13.61 2.45
N ALA A 796 22.45 -12.82 1.50
CA ALA A 796 21.71 -12.42 0.31
C ALA A 796 21.40 -13.61 -0.60
N LYS A 797 20.12 -14.00 -0.64
CA LYS A 797 19.59 -15.07 -1.50
C LYS A 797 18.49 -14.53 -2.41
N PHE A 798 18.40 -15.10 -3.60
CA PHE A 798 17.29 -14.89 -4.50
C PHE A 798 16.07 -15.69 -4.05
N ASP A 799 14.92 -15.01 -3.99
CA ASP A 799 13.64 -15.70 -3.99
C ASP A 799 13.45 -16.37 -5.36
N HIS A 800 13.01 -17.62 -5.36
CA HIS A 800 12.79 -18.37 -6.58
C HIS A 800 11.48 -19.16 -6.54
N THR A 801 10.87 -19.34 -7.70
CA THR A 801 9.65 -20.16 -7.88
C THR A 801 9.82 -21.15 -9.00
N SER A 802 9.29 -22.36 -8.83
CA SER A 802 9.23 -23.36 -9.90
C SER A 802 8.26 -22.94 -11.00
N HIS A 803 8.77 -22.86 -12.23
CA HIS A 803 8.05 -22.63 -13.48
C HIS A 803 8.12 -23.90 -14.33
N ILE A 804 7.02 -24.25 -14.98
CA ILE A 804 6.97 -25.37 -15.94
C ILE A 804 6.93 -24.77 -17.33
N ASP A 805 7.93 -25.14 -18.12
CA ASP A 805 8.11 -24.68 -19.49
C ASP A 805 7.09 -25.29 -20.45
N SER A 806 6.95 -24.73 -21.66
CA SER A 806 6.03 -25.25 -22.69
C SER A 806 6.41 -26.66 -23.16
N LYS A 807 7.66 -27.10 -22.89
CA LYS A 807 8.17 -28.45 -23.14
C LYS A 807 8.05 -29.41 -21.94
N GLY A 808 7.40 -28.96 -20.85
CA GLY A 808 7.20 -29.76 -19.63
C GLY A 808 8.42 -29.87 -18.71
N GLN A 809 9.47 -29.06 -18.90
CA GLN A 809 10.65 -29.04 -18.04
C GLN A 809 10.47 -28.07 -16.87
N SER A 810 10.79 -28.51 -15.66
CA SER A 810 10.79 -27.65 -14.47
C SER A 810 12.04 -26.77 -14.40
N LEU A 811 11.86 -25.47 -14.25
CA LEU A 811 12.91 -24.48 -14.11
C LEU A 811 12.56 -23.53 -12.98
N HIS A 812 13.53 -23.08 -12.19
CA HIS A 812 13.29 -22.10 -11.15
C HIS A 812 13.60 -20.69 -11.67
N LEU A 813 12.62 -19.80 -11.59
CA LEU A 813 12.74 -18.39 -11.97
C LEU A 813 12.96 -17.53 -10.73
N ILE A 814 13.74 -16.46 -10.90
CA ILE A 814 14.04 -15.51 -9.84
C ILE A 814 12.87 -14.52 -9.68
N LEU A 815 12.48 -14.24 -8.45
CA LEU A 815 11.50 -13.22 -8.06
C LEU A 815 12.16 -12.05 -7.33
N HIS A 816 11.40 -10.98 -7.11
CA HIS A 816 11.77 -9.83 -6.27
C HIS A 816 13.13 -9.20 -6.58
N PHE A 817 13.56 -9.17 -7.85
CA PHE A 817 14.81 -8.51 -8.28
C PHE A 817 15.00 -7.08 -7.74
N LYS A 818 13.91 -6.34 -7.51
CA LYS A 818 13.94 -4.96 -7.02
C LYS A 818 14.49 -4.85 -5.60
N ASP A 819 14.17 -5.78 -4.71
CA ASP A 819 14.54 -5.68 -3.31
C ASP A 819 16.05 -5.88 -3.14
N ILE A 820 16.61 -6.85 -3.88
CA ILE A 820 18.06 -7.10 -3.92
C ILE A 820 18.79 -5.93 -4.60
N MET A 821 18.25 -5.39 -5.70
CA MET A 821 18.85 -4.25 -6.41
C MET A 821 18.87 -2.98 -5.54
N ASN A 822 17.79 -2.70 -4.80
CA ASN A 822 17.76 -1.60 -3.84
C ASN A 822 18.82 -1.78 -2.75
N LYS A 823 18.93 -3.00 -2.18
CA LYS A 823 19.93 -3.27 -1.15
C LYS A 823 21.37 -3.17 -1.68
N VAL A 824 21.63 -3.56 -2.94
CA VAL A 824 22.91 -3.30 -3.62
C VAL A 824 23.18 -1.80 -3.73
N GLY A 825 22.19 -0.99 -4.12
CA GLY A 825 22.30 0.47 -4.18
C GLY A 825 22.58 1.12 -2.81
N ASP A 826 21.90 0.66 -1.76
CA ASP A 826 22.15 1.11 -0.38
C ASP A 826 23.57 0.76 0.07
N ASN A 827 24.03 -0.46 -0.23
CA ASN A 827 25.39 -0.92 0.09
C ASN A 827 26.48 -0.13 -0.67
N GLN A 828 26.21 0.28 -1.92
CA GLN A 828 27.09 1.19 -2.67
C GLN A 828 27.16 2.57 -2.00
N CYS A 829 26.03 3.11 -1.53
CA CYS A 829 26.00 4.38 -0.80
C CYS A 829 26.74 4.29 0.54
N LEU A 830 26.58 3.19 1.28
CA LEU A 830 27.31 2.91 2.52
C LEU A 830 28.82 2.88 2.26
N LEU A 831 29.25 2.18 1.21
CA LEU A 831 30.66 2.10 0.83
C LEU A 831 31.23 3.47 0.46
N GLN A 832 30.44 4.32 -0.21
CA GLN A 832 30.87 5.69 -0.51
C GLN A 832 30.96 6.58 0.74
N SER A 833 30.09 6.38 1.73
CA SER A 833 30.23 7.03 3.04
C SER A 833 31.54 6.62 3.72
N VAL A 834 31.91 5.33 3.66
CA VAL A 834 33.15 4.80 4.24
C VAL A 834 34.40 5.43 3.60
N LYS A 835 34.39 5.66 2.29
CA LYS A 835 35.49 6.31 1.55
C LYS A 835 35.76 7.75 1.97
N SER A 836 34.74 8.47 2.46
CA SER A 836 34.88 9.85 2.92
C SER A 836 35.51 10.00 4.31
N SER A 837 35.72 8.89 5.02
CA SER A 837 36.29 8.88 6.37
C SER A 837 37.81 9.08 6.35
N SER A 838 38.33 9.84 7.32
CA SER A 838 39.76 10.16 7.44
C SER A 838 40.65 8.93 7.68
N ASN A 839 40.09 7.84 8.24
CA ASN A 839 40.82 6.62 8.60
C ASN A 839 40.65 5.49 7.57
N TYR A 840 40.23 5.82 6.34
CA TYR A 840 39.94 4.87 5.26
C TYR A 840 41.17 4.12 4.73
N GLU A 841 42.37 4.72 4.79
CA GLU A 841 43.55 4.23 4.06
C GLU A 841 43.89 2.75 4.36
N LYS A 842 43.73 2.32 5.62
CA LYS A 842 43.98 0.92 6.03
C LYS A 842 42.98 -0.10 5.47
N PHE A 843 41.80 0.35 5.03
CA PHE A 843 40.70 -0.50 4.56
C PHE A 843 40.48 -0.38 3.04
N ARG A 844 41.33 0.39 2.34
CA ARG A 844 41.19 0.71 0.92
C ARG A 844 41.07 -0.51 0.02
N ASP A 845 41.94 -1.51 0.22
CA ASP A 845 41.97 -2.70 -0.63
C ASP A 845 40.67 -3.49 -0.51
N ARG A 846 40.19 -3.69 0.73
CA ARG A 846 38.94 -4.40 1.01
C ARG A 846 37.72 -3.65 0.47
N ALA A 847 37.69 -2.32 0.63
CA ALA A 847 36.62 -1.50 0.09
C ALA A 847 36.61 -1.48 -1.45
N SER A 848 37.78 -1.46 -2.10
CA SER A 848 37.89 -1.51 -3.57
C SER A 848 37.36 -2.82 -4.16
N ILE A 849 37.59 -3.95 -3.47
CA ILE A 849 37.01 -5.24 -3.86
C ILE A 849 35.48 -5.18 -3.80
N TRP A 850 34.93 -4.64 -2.72
CA TRP A 850 33.49 -4.48 -2.54
C TRP A 850 32.87 -3.52 -3.56
N GLU A 851 33.56 -2.45 -3.92
CA GLU A 851 33.10 -1.50 -4.94
C GLU A 851 32.97 -2.17 -6.31
N THR A 852 33.99 -2.92 -6.71
CA THR A 852 34.00 -3.64 -8.00
C THR A 852 32.87 -4.66 -8.02
N ARG A 853 32.74 -5.47 -6.96
CA ARG A 853 31.69 -6.49 -6.84
C ARG A 853 30.28 -5.92 -6.88
N LEU A 854 30.01 -4.85 -6.12
CA LEU A 854 28.68 -4.23 -6.10
C LEU A 854 28.34 -3.57 -7.44
N THR A 855 29.32 -3.01 -8.14
CA THR A 855 29.13 -2.45 -9.49
C THR A 855 28.78 -3.55 -10.50
N ASP A 856 29.53 -4.67 -10.47
CA ASP A 856 29.28 -5.82 -11.32
C ASP A 856 27.90 -6.44 -11.03
N LEU A 857 27.55 -6.61 -9.75
CA LEU A 857 26.25 -7.13 -9.33
C LEU A 857 25.09 -6.28 -9.83
N ASP A 858 25.16 -4.95 -9.69
CA ASP A 858 24.10 -4.06 -10.16
C ASP A 858 23.85 -4.24 -11.67
N GLN A 859 24.93 -4.30 -12.46
CA GLN A 859 24.84 -4.51 -13.90
C GLN A 859 24.30 -5.90 -14.26
N PHE A 860 24.75 -6.96 -13.57
CA PHE A 860 24.29 -8.32 -13.80
C PHE A 860 22.81 -8.48 -13.44
N LEU A 861 22.38 -7.94 -12.30
CA LEU A 861 20.98 -7.98 -11.85
C LEU A 861 20.05 -7.25 -12.82
N CYS A 862 20.43 -6.05 -13.27
CA CYS A 862 19.68 -5.28 -14.26
C CYS A 862 19.50 -6.07 -15.57
N SER A 863 20.59 -6.63 -16.08
CA SER A 863 20.59 -7.37 -17.35
C SER A 863 19.80 -8.68 -17.23
N LEU A 864 20.00 -9.44 -16.15
CA LEU A 864 19.32 -10.72 -15.93
C LEU A 864 17.80 -10.55 -15.77
N ASN A 865 17.35 -9.50 -15.07
CA ASN A 865 15.93 -9.18 -14.95
C ASN A 865 15.30 -8.88 -16.32
N GLN A 866 15.97 -8.07 -17.16
CA GLN A 866 15.49 -7.77 -18.51
C GLN A 866 15.46 -9.03 -19.40
N ILE A 867 16.50 -9.87 -19.33
CA ILE A 867 16.60 -11.13 -20.05
C ILE A 867 15.49 -12.09 -19.63
N GLN A 868 15.29 -12.32 -18.33
CA GLN A 868 14.26 -13.23 -17.81
C GLN A 868 12.86 -12.78 -18.25
N ARG A 869 12.54 -11.48 -18.15
CA ARG A 869 11.23 -10.95 -18.61
C ARG A 869 11.00 -11.17 -20.10
N LYS A 870 12.00 -10.90 -20.94
CA LYS A 870 11.90 -11.12 -22.40
C LYS A 870 11.83 -12.61 -22.74
N TRP A 871 12.61 -13.45 -22.05
CA TRP A 871 12.61 -14.88 -22.26
C TRP A 871 11.26 -15.52 -21.86
N VAL A 872 10.68 -15.16 -20.71
CA VAL A 872 9.35 -15.66 -20.29
C VAL A 872 8.26 -15.33 -21.31
N TYR A 873 8.33 -14.17 -21.97
CA TYR A 873 7.40 -13.81 -23.05
C TYR A 873 7.64 -14.62 -24.33
N LEU A 874 8.91 -14.82 -24.71
CA LEU A 874 9.27 -15.47 -25.97
C LEU A 874 9.27 -17.01 -25.91
N GLU A 875 9.46 -17.61 -24.74
CA GLU A 875 9.53 -19.07 -24.57
C GLU A 875 8.25 -19.76 -25.03
N PRO A 876 7.04 -19.35 -24.62
CA PRO A 876 5.83 -20.03 -25.06
C PRO A 876 5.63 -19.96 -26.58
N ILE A 877 6.06 -18.85 -27.19
CA ILE A 877 5.92 -18.58 -28.61
C ILE A 877 6.83 -19.49 -29.43
N PHE A 878 8.14 -19.50 -29.13
CA PHE A 878 9.12 -20.31 -29.86
C PHE A 878 9.15 -21.78 -29.44
N GLY A 879 8.85 -22.07 -28.16
CA GLY A 879 8.75 -23.40 -27.58
C GLY A 879 7.59 -24.21 -28.16
N GLY A 880 6.47 -23.54 -28.48
CA GLY A 880 5.30 -24.13 -29.14
C GLY A 880 5.44 -24.42 -30.64
N GLY A 881 6.57 -24.04 -31.26
CA GLY A 881 6.89 -24.39 -32.65
C GLY A 881 6.21 -23.53 -33.73
N THR A 882 5.66 -22.38 -33.37
CA THR A 882 4.90 -21.49 -34.27
C THR A 882 5.78 -20.74 -35.28
N LEU A 883 7.05 -20.49 -34.95
CA LEU A 883 8.05 -19.87 -35.84
C LEU A 883 9.29 -20.73 -36.01
N THR A 884 9.62 -21.09 -37.25
CA THR A 884 10.76 -21.96 -37.60
C THR A 884 12.05 -21.21 -37.93
N MET A 885 11.96 -19.96 -38.43
CA MET A 885 13.13 -19.22 -38.95
C MET A 885 14.15 -18.83 -37.87
N GLU A 886 13.72 -18.44 -36.67
CA GLU A 886 14.60 -17.98 -35.58
C GLU A 886 14.68 -18.98 -34.41
N LYS A 887 14.11 -20.18 -34.58
CA LYS A 887 14.06 -21.21 -33.53
C LYS A 887 15.46 -21.62 -33.05
N ALA A 888 16.40 -21.82 -33.98
CA ALA A 888 17.77 -22.23 -33.65
C ALA A 888 18.53 -21.17 -32.84
N ARG A 889 18.21 -19.88 -33.03
CA ARG A 889 18.81 -18.77 -32.28
C ARG A 889 18.23 -18.72 -30.86
N PHE A 890 16.90 -18.84 -30.74
CA PHE A 890 16.23 -18.91 -29.45
C PHE A 890 16.67 -20.13 -28.62
N GLU A 891 16.87 -21.30 -29.23
CA GLU A 891 17.36 -22.50 -28.53
C GLU A 891 18.78 -22.34 -27.95
N ARG A 892 19.64 -21.50 -28.56
CA ARG A 892 20.95 -21.15 -27.99
C ARG A 892 20.78 -20.24 -26.77
N VAL A 893 19.93 -19.21 -26.90
CA VAL A 893 19.60 -18.29 -25.80
C VAL A 893 18.99 -19.04 -24.61
N ASP A 894 18.06 -19.97 -24.87
CA ASP A 894 17.43 -20.82 -23.87
C ASP A 894 18.46 -21.68 -23.13
N ARG A 895 19.40 -22.30 -23.86
CA ARG A 895 20.48 -23.10 -23.26
C ARG A 895 21.37 -22.27 -22.34
N ASP A 896 21.78 -21.09 -22.79
CA ASP A 896 22.69 -20.21 -22.04
C ASP A 896 22.01 -19.66 -20.78
N LEU A 897 20.73 -19.25 -20.86
CA LEU A 897 19.96 -18.80 -19.69
C LEU A 897 19.74 -19.93 -18.69
N ARG A 898 19.40 -21.14 -19.17
CA ARG A 898 19.28 -22.34 -18.31
C ARG A 898 20.61 -22.69 -17.66
N GLY A 899 21.74 -22.48 -18.33
CA GLY A 899 23.07 -22.63 -17.75
C GLY A 899 23.26 -21.72 -16.54
N ILE A 900 22.97 -20.42 -16.70
CA ILE A 900 23.06 -19.44 -15.61
C ILE A 900 22.17 -19.81 -14.42
N LEU A 901 20.92 -20.23 -14.68
CA LEU A 901 19.98 -20.62 -13.63
C LEU A 901 20.39 -21.93 -12.92
N LYS A 902 21.04 -22.85 -13.62
CA LYS A 902 21.61 -24.07 -13.01
C LYS A 902 22.79 -23.74 -12.09
N ASP A 903 23.67 -22.85 -12.52
CA ASP A 903 24.80 -22.41 -11.70
C ASP A 903 24.33 -21.68 -10.43
N LEU A 904 23.26 -20.90 -10.53
CA LEU A 904 22.61 -20.27 -9.38
C LEU A 904 21.95 -21.28 -8.44
N ALA A 905 21.26 -22.29 -8.99
CA ALA A 905 20.67 -23.36 -8.20
C ALA A 905 21.74 -24.18 -7.45
N ALA A 906 22.89 -24.45 -8.09
CA ALA A 906 23.99 -25.20 -7.50
C ALA A 906 24.62 -24.52 -6.27
N GLY A 907 24.59 -23.19 -6.20
CA GLY A 907 25.09 -22.45 -5.03
C GLY A 907 23.99 -21.93 -4.09
N GLU A 908 22.82 -22.58 -4.08
CA GLU A 908 21.72 -22.26 -3.15
C GLU A 908 21.14 -20.84 -3.35
N TRP A 909 21.13 -20.35 -4.59
CA TRP A 909 20.53 -19.06 -4.96
C TRP A 909 21.18 -17.82 -4.32
N ARG A 910 22.44 -17.91 -3.87
CA ARG A 910 23.16 -16.74 -3.33
C ARG A 910 23.49 -15.71 -4.42
N VAL A 911 23.34 -14.43 -4.10
CA VAL A 911 23.55 -13.32 -5.06
C VAL A 911 24.99 -13.24 -5.55
N ASN A 912 25.96 -13.52 -4.68
CA ASN A 912 27.40 -13.46 -4.99
C ASN A 912 27.86 -14.48 -6.06
N ILE A 913 27.09 -15.54 -6.33
CA ILE A 913 27.48 -16.53 -7.33
C ILE A 913 27.57 -15.90 -8.72
N LEU A 914 26.76 -14.88 -9.00
CA LEU A 914 26.83 -14.13 -10.26
C LEU A 914 28.23 -13.56 -10.52
N CYS A 915 28.93 -13.07 -9.50
CA CYS A 915 30.30 -12.57 -9.61
C CYS A 915 31.34 -13.68 -9.80
N ARG A 916 30.99 -14.95 -9.54
CA ARG A 916 31.88 -16.10 -9.69
C ARG A 916 31.74 -16.78 -11.04
N ILE A 917 30.67 -16.50 -11.79
CA ILE A 917 30.46 -17.07 -13.13
C ILE A 917 31.43 -16.38 -14.12
N PRO A 918 32.32 -17.15 -14.79
CA PRO A 918 33.30 -16.58 -15.70
C PRO A 918 32.62 -15.96 -16.93
N HIS A 919 33.09 -14.78 -17.33
CA HIS A 919 32.64 -14.04 -18.52
C HIS A 919 31.12 -13.74 -18.57
N LEU A 920 30.44 -13.74 -17.42
CA LEU A 920 28.99 -13.52 -17.34
C LEU A 920 28.54 -12.23 -18.02
N HIS A 921 29.33 -11.15 -17.90
CA HIS A 921 29.05 -9.87 -18.55
C HIS A 921 28.84 -10.01 -20.07
N ASN A 922 29.78 -10.68 -20.75
CA ASN A 922 29.71 -10.89 -22.20
C ASN A 922 28.54 -11.80 -22.57
N THR A 923 28.30 -12.85 -21.78
CA THR A 923 27.17 -13.76 -21.99
C THR A 923 25.83 -13.02 -21.86
N LEU A 924 25.64 -12.21 -20.82
CA LEU A 924 24.42 -11.41 -20.62
C LEU A 924 24.22 -10.37 -21.74
N GLN A 925 25.31 -9.73 -22.20
CA GLN A 925 25.24 -8.79 -23.31
C GLN A 925 24.83 -9.49 -24.61
N VAL A 926 25.44 -10.64 -24.92
CA VAL A 926 25.07 -11.46 -26.09
C VAL A 926 23.61 -11.91 -25.98
N LEU A 927 23.17 -12.43 -24.83
CA LEU A 927 21.78 -12.86 -24.61
C LEU A 927 20.79 -11.72 -24.83
N THR A 928 21.10 -10.53 -24.30
CA THR A 928 20.25 -9.34 -24.49
C THR A 928 20.12 -8.96 -25.96
N GLN A 929 21.21 -9.00 -26.72
CA GLN A 929 21.22 -8.72 -28.15
C GLN A 929 20.47 -9.77 -28.96
N GLN A 930 20.69 -11.07 -28.68
CA GLN A 930 20.00 -12.15 -29.38
C GLN A 930 18.49 -12.14 -29.09
N LEU A 931 18.08 -11.91 -27.85
CA LEU A 931 16.66 -11.76 -27.48
C LEU A 931 16.02 -10.55 -28.16
N ALA A 932 16.71 -9.42 -28.22
CA ALA A 932 16.23 -8.24 -28.94
C ALA A 932 16.05 -8.51 -30.44
N HIS A 933 16.95 -9.31 -31.03
CA HIS A 933 16.83 -9.73 -32.42
C HIS A 933 15.63 -10.67 -32.63
N CYS A 934 15.47 -11.70 -31.81
CA CYS A 934 14.32 -12.59 -31.87
C CYS A 934 13.00 -11.83 -31.72
N GLN A 935 12.93 -10.86 -30.82
CA GLN A 935 11.76 -10.00 -30.64
C GLN A 935 11.48 -9.14 -31.87
N LYS A 936 12.51 -8.53 -32.47
CA LYS A 936 12.35 -7.75 -33.70
C LYS A 936 11.85 -8.61 -34.85
N SER A 937 12.47 -9.77 -35.07
CA SER A 937 12.04 -10.71 -36.12
C SER A 937 10.60 -11.21 -35.92
N LEU A 938 10.17 -11.40 -34.66
CA LEU A 938 8.78 -11.71 -34.33
C LEU A 938 7.83 -10.57 -34.72
N LEU A 939 8.17 -9.33 -34.37
CA LEU A 939 7.36 -8.16 -34.72
C LEU A 939 7.29 -7.96 -36.24
N ASP A 940 8.41 -8.10 -36.95
CA ASP A 940 8.45 -8.01 -38.42
C ASP A 940 7.59 -9.11 -39.06
N TYR A 941 7.59 -10.32 -38.50
CA TYR A 941 6.72 -11.42 -38.94
C TYR A 941 5.22 -11.12 -38.70
N LEU A 942 4.87 -10.62 -37.51
CA LEU A 942 3.50 -10.22 -37.19
C LEU A 942 3.02 -9.09 -38.09
N GLU A 943 3.88 -8.12 -38.40
CA GLU A 943 3.58 -7.03 -39.31
C GLU A 943 3.36 -7.51 -40.74
N MET A 944 4.17 -8.45 -41.23
CA MET A 944 3.93 -9.11 -42.53
C MET A 944 2.56 -9.80 -42.57
N LYS A 945 2.14 -10.47 -41.49
CA LYS A 945 0.82 -11.10 -41.39
C LYS A 945 -0.30 -10.06 -41.35
N ARG A 946 -0.12 -8.96 -40.63
CA ARG A 946 -1.06 -7.82 -40.59
C ARG A 946 -1.23 -7.13 -41.94
N LEU A 947 -0.16 -7.00 -42.72
CA LEU A 947 -0.21 -6.44 -44.07
C LEU A 947 -1.01 -7.35 -45.03
N ARG A 948 -0.91 -8.68 -44.86
CA ARG A 948 -1.63 -9.65 -45.69
C ARG A 948 -3.13 -9.72 -45.35
N PHE A 949 -3.49 -9.52 -44.08
CA PHE A 949 -4.89 -9.38 -43.66
C PHE A 949 -5.08 -8.17 -42.72
N PRO A 950 -5.49 -7.00 -43.26
CA PRO A 950 -5.55 -5.74 -42.50
C PRO A 950 -6.46 -5.74 -41.26
N ARG A 951 -7.37 -6.71 -41.10
CA ARG A 951 -8.18 -6.78 -39.87
C ARG A 951 -7.37 -7.25 -38.65
N PHE A 952 -6.20 -7.84 -38.83
CA PHE A 952 -5.30 -8.19 -37.72
C PHE A 952 -4.72 -6.98 -36.98
N TYR A 953 -4.83 -5.76 -37.52
CA TYR A 953 -4.49 -4.54 -36.77
C TYR A 953 -5.43 -4.27 -35.57
N PHE A 954 -6.62 -4.88 -35.55
CA PHE A 954 -7.57 -4.76 -34.44
C PHE A 954 -7.33 -5.78 -33.31
N LEU A 955 -6.35 -6.68 -33.47
CA LEU A 955 -5.97 -7.66 -32.46
C LEU A 955 -4.65 -7.26 -31.78
N SER A 956 -4.53 -7.61 -30.51
CA SER A 956 -3.26 -7.54 -29.79
C SER A 956 -2.25 -8.54 -30.36
N ASP A 957 -0.96 -8.32 -30.09
CA ASP A 957 0.09 -9.25 -30.53
C ASP A 957 -0.12 -10.66 -29.96
N ASP A 958 -0.58 -10.76 -28.71
CA ASP A 958 -0.88 -12.04 -28.03
C ASP A 958 -2.06 -12.78 -28.68
N ASP A 959 -3.18 -12.08 -28.94
CA ASP A 959 -4.35 -12.65 -29.61
C ASP A 959 -3.98 -13.12 -31.03
N LEU A 960 -3.16 -12.33 -31.74
CA LEU A 960 -2.69 -12.66 -33.08
C LEU A 960 -1.78 -13.90 -33.07
N LEU A 961 -0.89 -14.02 -32.09
CA LEU A 961 -0.02 -15.19 -31.93
C LEU A 961 -0.81 -16.44 -31.54
N GLU A 962 -1.86 -16.30 -30.74
CA GLU A 962 -2.73 -17.43 -30.38
C GLU A 962 -3.47 -17.98 -31.61
N ILE A 963 -3.98 -17.08 -32.47
CA ILE A 963 -4.63 -17.43 -33.74
C ILE A 963 -3.63 -18.10 -34.70
N LEU A 964 -2.43 -17.54 -34.85
CA LEU A 964 -1.41 -18.07 -35.76
C LEU A 964 -0.82 -19.40 -35.25
N GLY A 965 -0.70 -19.55 -33.94
CA GLY A 965 -0.10 -20.73 -33.31
C GLY A 965 -1.05 -21.91 -33.14
N GLN A 966 -2.36 -21.66 -33.01
CA GLN A 966 -3.38 -22.67 -32.81
C GLN A 966 -4.45 -22.66 -33.93
N ALA A 967 -4.02 -22.35 -35.15
CA ALA A 967 -4.88 -22.26 -36.35
C ALA A 967 -5.80 -23.48 -36.57
N ASN A 968 -5.35 -24.68 -36.16
CA ASN A 968 -6.09 -25.93 -36.35
C ASN A 968 -7.15 -26.19 -35.26
N LYS A 969 -7.16 -25.42 -34.16
CA LYS A 969 -8.12 -25.63 -33.06
C LYS A 969 -9.33 -24.71 -33.23
N GLN A 970 -10.45 -25.31 -33.61
CA GLN A 970 -11.72 -24.64 -33.90
C GLN A 970 -12.23 -23.75 -32.75
N GLN A 971 -12.06 -24.17 -31.50
CA GLN A 971 -12.50 -23.41 -30.31
C GLN A 971 -11.75 -22.08 -30.14
N VAL A 972 -10.45 -22.09 -30.41
CA VAL A 972 -9.59 -20.89 -30.28
C VAL A 972 -9.97 -19.88 -31.37
N VAL A 973 -10.10 -20.36 -32.61
CA VAL A 973 -10.49 -19.55 -33.76
C VAL A 973 -11.87 -18.90 -33.53
N GLN A 974 -12.88 -19.66 -33.03
CA GLN A 974 -14.19 -19.08 -32.69
C GLN A 974 -14.09 -17.93 -31.68
N SER A 975 -13.28 -18.09 -30.63
CA SER A 975 -13.18 -17.10 -29.56
C SER A 975 -12.66 -15.74 -30.04
N HIS A 976 -11.83 -15.74 -31.09
CA HIS A 976 -11.22 -14.55 -31.66
C HIS A 976 -11.94 -14.03 -32.92
N LEU A 977 -12.74 -14.85 -33.61
CA LEU A 977 -13.54 -14.43 -34.76
C LEU A 977 -14.52 -13.29 -34.40
N LYS A 978 -15.11 -13.31 -33.20
CA LYS A 978 -15.96 -12.22 -32.69
C LYS A 978 -15.23 -10.87 -32.57
N LYS A 979 -13.92 -10.91 -32.33
CA LYS A 979 -13.08 -9.70 -32.23
C LYS A 979 -12.71 -9.17 -33.63
N LEU A 980 -12.55 -10.07 -34.60
CA LEU A 980 -12.22 -9.73 -36.00
C LEU A 980 -13.43 -9.25 -36.83
N PHE A 981 -14.62 -9.76 -36.51
CA PHE A 981 -15.86 -9.46 -37.21
C PHE A 981 -16.96 -9.10 -36.22
N SER A 982 -17.33 -7.81 -36.18
CA SER A 982 -18.41 -7.33 -35.32
C SER A 982 -19.79 -7.93 -35.61
N GLY A 983 -20.00 -8.47 -36.82
CA GLY A 983 -21.25 -9.11 -37.24
C GLY A 983 -21.28 -10.64 -37.09
N ILE A 984 -20.17 -11.28 -36.74
CA ILE A 984 -20.08 -12.74 -36.59
C ILE A 984 -19.83 -13.03 -35.12
N HIS A 985 -20.81 -13.65 -34.45
CA HIS A 985 -20.64 -14.12 -33.08
C HIS A 985 -19.96 -15.49 -33.03
N GLY A 986 -20.25 -16.35 -34.02
CA GLY A 986 -19.65 -17.68 -34.16
C GLY A 986 -19.81 -18.21 -35.58
N VAL A 987 -19.20 -19.36 -35.85
CA VAL A 987 -19.31 -20.06 -37.14
C VAL A 987 -19.59 -21.54 -36.90
N ILE A 988 -20.41 -22.15 -37.77
CA ILE A 988 -20.76 -23.57 -37.70
C ILE A 988 -19.78 -24.34 -38.59
N PHE A 989 -19.04 -25.25 -37.97
CA PHE A 989 -18.09 -26.14 -38.64
C PHE A 989 -18.75 -27.48 -38.94
N GLN A 990 -18.43 -28.04 -40.10
CA GLN A 990 -18.63 -29.45 -40.41
C GLN A 990 -17.25 -29.99 -40.81
N GLU A 991 -16.70 -30.88 -39.98
CA GLU A 991 -15.29 -31.30 -40.07
C GLU A 991 -14.36 -30.07 -40.05
N ASP A 992 -13.60 -29.83 -41.13
CA ASP A 992 -12.68 -28.69 -41.28
C ASP A 992 -13.22 -27.58 -42.19
N GLU A 993 -14.53 -27.58 -42.49
CA GLU A 993 -15.19 -26.60 -43.35
C GLU A 993 -16.18 -25.72 -42.60
N ILE A 994 -16.16 -24.41 -42.89
CA ILE A 994 -17.13 -23.44 -42.38
C ILE A 994 -18.34 -23.40 -43.31
N ILE A 995 -19.51 -23.73 -42.78
CA ILE A 995 -20.75 -23.83 -43.56
C ILE A 995 -21.71 -22.67 -43.28
N ALA A 996 -21.75 -22.17 -42.05
CA ALA A 996 -22.67 -21.10 -41.70
C ALA A 996 -22.05 -20.10 -40.73
N LEU A 997 -22.51 -18.86 -40.84
CA LEU A 997 -22.20 -17.76 -39.93
C LEU A 997 -23.32 -17.60 -38.92
N GLN A 998 -22.98 -17.37 -37.66
CA GLN A 998 -23.93 -17.16 -36.58
C GLN A 998 -23.84 -15.74 -36.04
N SER A 999 -24.99 -15.07 -35.94
CA SER A 999 -25.15 -13.76 -35.32
C SER A 999 -25.30 -13.87 -33.79
N LEU A 1000 -25.09 -12.77 -33.07
CA LEU A 1000 -25.30 -12.69 -31.62
C LEU A 1000 -26.76 -12.97 -31.22
N GLN A 1001 -27.72 -12.71 -32.11
CA GLN A 1001 -29.14 -13.00 -31.91
C GLN A 1001 -29.53 -14.45 -32.30
N GLY A 1002 -28.56 -15.28 -32.67
CA GLY A 1002 -28.78 -16.68 -33.07
C GLY A 1002 -29.23 -16.89 -34.52
N GLU A 1003 -29.21 -15.83 -35.35
CA GLU A 1003 -29.47 -15.92 -36.78
C GLU A 1003 -28.33 -16.67 -37.49
N ASN A 1004 -28.67 -17.71 -38.26
CA ASN A 1004 -27.70 -18.54 -38.98
C ASN A 1004 -27.79 -18.25 -40.48
N VAL A 1005 -26.66 -17.83 -41.08
CA VAL A 1005 -26.54 -17.56 -42.52
C VAL A 1005 -25.67 -18.64 -43.15
N PHE A 1006 -26.28 -19.51 -43.96
CA PHE A 1006 -25.58 -20.57 -44.69
C PHE A 1006 -24.80 -19.98 -45.88
N LEU A 1007 -23.52 -20.32 -45.96
CA LEU A 1007 -22.65 -19.99 -47.07
C LEU A 1007 -23.02 -20.82 -48.30
N LYS A 1008 -22.92 -20.24 -49.50
CA LYS A 1008 -23.19 -20.97 -50.75
C LYS A 1008 -22.10 -22.01 -51.05
N ASN A 1009 -20.86 -21.65 -50.78
CA ASN A 1009 -19.71 -22.54 -50.86
C ASN A 1009 -19.10 -22.66 -49.45
N PRO A 1010 -18.82 -23.88 -48.95
CA PRO A 1010 -18.12 -24.06 -47.69
C PRO A 1010 -16.66 -23.57 -47.81
N VAL A 1011 -16.13 -23.01 -46.73
CA VAL A 1011 -14.74 -22.49 -46.68
C VAL A 1011 -13.87 -23.43 -45.85
N LEU A 1012 -12.84 -23.99 -46.47
CA LEU A 1012 -11.92 -24.93 -45.83
C LEU A 1012 -10.89 -24.21 -44.94
N VAL A 1013 -10.76 -24.67 -43.69
CA VAL A 1013 -9.80 -24.14 -42.72
C VAL A 1013 -8.42 -24.75 -42.97
N THR A 1014 -7.50 -23.93 -43.49
CA THR A 1014 -6.10 -24.31 -43.69
C THR A 1014 -5.20 -23.77 -42.57
N SER A 1015 -3.96 -24.27 -42.50
CA SER A 1015 -2.95 -23.78 -41.56
C SER A 1015 -2.57 -22.31 -41.80
N ASN A 1016 -2.74 -21.78 -43.01
CA ASN A 1016 -2.53 -20.38 -43.33
C ASN A 1016 -3.78 -19.56 -43.01
N VAL A 1017 -3.83 -19.02 -41.79
CA VAL A 1017 -5.03 -18.34 -41.27
C VAL A 1017 -5.46 -17.14 -42.11
N GLU A 1018 -4.50 -16.40 -42.67
CA GLU A 1018 -4.81 -15.24 -43.49
C GLU A 1018 -5.54 -15.58 -44.81
N GLU A 1019 -5.29 -16.76 -45.38
CA GLU A 1019 -5.83 -17.13 -46.69
C GLU A 1019 -7.29 -17.56 -46.57
N TRP A 1020 -7.61 -18.42 -45.61
CA TRP A 1020 -8.99 -18.87 -45.43
C TRP A 1020 -9.87 -17.77 -44.80
N LEU A 1021 -9.34 -16.89 -43.93
CA LEU A 1021 -10.10 -15.73 -43.43
C LEU A 1021 -10.42 -14.72 -44.54
N PHE A 1022 -9.51 -14.54 -45.48
CA PHE A 1022 -9.76 -13.72 -46.67
C PHE A 1022 -10.84 -14.36 -47.55
N SER A 1023 -10.75 -15.67 -47.81
CA SER A 1023 -11.77 -16.42 -48.54
C SER A 1023 -13.14 -16.35 -47.85
N LEU A 1024 -13.19 -16.46 -46.51
CA LEU A 1024 -14.42 -16.30 -45.74
C LEU A 1024 -15.04 -14.90 -45.91
N CYS A 1025 -14.22 -13.85 -45.95
CA CYS A 1025 -14.71 -12.49 -46.21
C CYS A 1025 -15.36 -12.36 -47.58
N GLU A 1026 -14.72 -12.91 -48.61
CA GLU A 1026 -15.24 -12.85 -49.98
C GLU A 1026 -16.49 -13.72 -50.15
N GLU A 1027 -16.49 -14.94 -49.64
CA GLU A 1027 -17.65 -15.84 -49.68
C GLU A 1027 -18.84 -15.30 -48.88
N MET A 1028 -18.61 -14.64 -47.74
CA MET A 1028 -19.68 -13.96 -47.00
C MET A 1028 -20.33 -12.85 -47.85
N LYS A 1029 -19.53 -12.01 -48.51
CA LYS A 1029 -20.05 -10.95 -49.39
C LYS A 1029 -20.81 -11.53 -50.59
N MET A 1030 -20.25 -12.57 -51.21
CA MET A 1030 -20.86 -13.25 -52.35
C MET A 1030 -22.18 -13.91 -51.98
N THR A 1031 -22.21 -14.63 -50.86
CA THR A 1031 -23.41 -15.25 -50.31
C THR A 1031 -24.50 -14.20 -50.06
N LEU A 1032 -24.19 -13.11 -49.35
CA LEU A 1032 -25.16 -12.04 -49.09
C LEU A 1032 -25.67 -11.38 -50.39
N LYS A 1033 -24.78 -11.14 -51.37
CA LYS A 1033 -25.17 -10.60 -52.68
C LYS A 1033 -26.15 -11.54 -53.40
N LEU A 1034 -25.88 -12.84 -53.42
CA LEU A 1034 -26.76 -13.83 -54.05
C LEU A 1034 -28.10 -13.95 -53.31
N LEU A 1035 -28.08 -13.94 -51.97
CA LEU A 1035 -29.31 -13.97 -51.16
C LEU A 1035 -30.20 -12.75 -51.42
N VAL A 1036 -29.64 -11.56 -51.62
CA VAL A 1036 -30.42 -10.37 -52.03
C VAL A 1036 -31.08 -10.56 -53.39
N ILE A 1037 -30.34 -11.10 -54.37
CA ILE A 1037 -30.89 -11.37 -55.71
C ILE A 1037 -32.00 -12.43 -55.67
N GLU A 1038 -31.85 -13.47 -54.85
CA GLU A 1038 -32.87 -14.49 -54.66
C GLU A 1038 -34.10 -13.95 -53.93
N CYS A 1039 -33.90 -13.18 -52.86
CA CYS A 1039 -34.97 -12.57 -52.07
C CYS A 1039 -35.82 -11.58 -52.90
N MET A 1040 -35.20 -10.88 -53.85
CA MET A 1040 -35.94 -10.00 -54.78
C MET A 1040 -36.89 -10.77 -55.72
N LYS A 1041 -36.63 -12.06 -55.98
CA LYS A 1041 -37.51 -12.92 -56.80
C LYS A 1041 -38.63 -13.54 -55.97
N GLN A 1042 -38.32 -13.97 -54.74
CA GLN A 1042 -39.28 -14.58 -53.81
C GLN A 1042 -39.01 -14.06 -52.39
N PRO A 1043 -39.77 -13.04 -51.93
CA PRO A 1043 -39.61 -12.53 -50.57
C PRO A 1043 -40.24 -13.50 -49.57
N ASP A 1044 -39.40 -14.16 -48.76
CA ASP A 1044 -39.83 -15.01 -47.65
C ASP A 1044 -39.16 -14.54 -46.34
N PRO A 1045 -39.93 -14.03 -45.36
CA PRO A 1045 -39.38 -13.46 -44.13
C PRO A 1045 -38.72 -14.50 -43.20
N VAL A 1046 -38.98 -15.79 -43.38
CA VAL A 1046 -38.40 -16.87 -42.54
C VAL A 1046 -37.08 -17.38 -43.11
N LYS A 1047 -36.89 -17.26 -44.43
CA LYS A 1047 -35.76 -17.85 -45.15
C LYS A 1047 -34.55 -16.94 -45.24
N TYR A 1048 -34.76 -15.62 -45.28
CA TYR A 1048 -33.70 -14.65 -45.54
C TYR A 1048 -33.31 -13.85 -44.30
N PRO A 1049 -32.02 -13.45 -44.18
CA PRO A 1049 -31.60 -12.61 -43.08
C PRO A 1049 -32.29 -11.25 -43.05
N SER A 1050 -32.45 -10.68 -41.86
CA SER A 1050 -33.13 -9.39 -41.67
C SER A 1050 -32.53 -8.25 -42.51
N GLN A 1051 -31.19 -8.23 -42.64
CA GLN A 1051 -30.46 -7.27 -43.47
C GLN A 1051 -30.80 -7.41 -44.97
N VAL A 1052 -30.96 -8.63 -45.45
CA VAL A 1052 -31.30 -8.94 -46.85
C VAL A 1052 -32.73 -8.52 -47.14
N LEU A 1053 -33.67 -8.83 -46.23
CA LEU A 1053 -35.08 -8.45 -46.35
C LEU A 1053 -35.26 -6.93 -46.38
N CYS A 1054 -34.66 -6.20 -45.42
CA CYS A 1054 -34.72 -4.74 -45.39
C CYS A 1054 -34.14 -4.11 -46.66
N LEU A 1055 -33.04 -4.66 -47.18
CA LEU A 1055 -32.44 -4.14 -48.40
C LEU A 1055 -33.30 -4.42 -49.63
N ALA A 1056 -33.84 -5.65 -49.76
CA ALA A 1056 -34.72 -6.02 -50.85
C ALA A 1056 -36.01 -5.18 -50.85
N GLU A 1057 -36.62 -4.96 -49.69
CA GLU A 1057 -37.80 -4.11 -49.55
C GLU A 1057 -37.50 -2.66 -49.93
N ARG A 1058 -36.38 -2.10 -49.45
CA ARG A 1058 -35.97 -0.73 -49.82
C ARG A 1058 -35.74 -0.59 -51.31
N VAL A 1059 -35.05 -1.55 -51.93
CA VAL A 1059 -34.80 -1.55 -53.39
C VAL A 1059 -36.11 -1.71 -54.17
N SER A 1060 -37.00 -2.60 -53.73
CA SER A 1060 -38.32 -2.77 -54.31
C SER A 1060 -39.15 -1.50 -54.20
N PHE A 1061 -39.20 -0.89 -53.00
CA PHE A 1061 -39.91 0.36 -52.74
C PHE A 1061 -39.39 1.51 -53.62
N THR A 1062 -38.06 1.68 -53.71
CA THR A 1062 -37.48 2.72 -54.59
C THR A 1062 -37.83 2.45 -56.04
N THR A 1063 -37.75 1.20 -56.50
CA THR A 1063 -38.10 0.84 -57.89
C THR A 1063 -39.59 1.09 -58.19
N HIS A 1064 -40.47 0.80 -57.23
CA HIS A 1064 -41.90 1.08 -57.37
C HIS A 1064 -42.18 2.59 -57.38
N CYS A 1065 -41.54 3.36 -56.51
CA CYS A 1065 -41.65 4.81 -56.52
C CYS A 1065 -41.15 5.41 -57.84
N GLU A 1066 -39.99 4.98 -58.33
CA GLU A 1066 -39.41 5.41 -59.61
C GLU A 1066 -40.31 5.07 -60.80
N LYS A 1067 -41.07 3.98 -60.75
CA LYS A 1067 -42.08 3.63 -61.76
C LYS A 1067 -43.39 4.39 -61.62
N ALA A 1068 -43.83 4.67 -60.39
CA ALA A 1068 -45.11 5.31 -60.10
C ALA A 1068 -45.08 6.83 -60.37
N ILE A 1069 -43.92 7.48 -60.17
CA ILE A 1069 -43.71 8.91 -60.45
C ILE A 1069 -44.03 9.28 -61.92
N PRO A 1070 -43.47 8.61 -62.95
CA PRO A 1070 -43.81 8.91 -64.34
C PRO A 1070 -45.21 8.44 -64.75
N ALA A 1071 -45.79 7.44 -64.07
CA ALA A 1071 -47.15 6.95 -64.34
C ALA A 1071 -48.27 7.79 -63.69
N ALA A 1072 -47.93 8.81 -62.89
CA ALA A 1072 -48.87 9.64 -62.13
C ALA A 1072 -49.88 8.84 -61.26
N ALA A 1073 -49.51 7.63 -60.84
CA ALA A 1073 -50.36 6.69 -60.12
C ALA A 1073 -50.19 6.72 -58.59
N LEU A 1074 -49.43 7.68 -58.07
CA LEU A 1074 -49.34 7.96 -56.63
C LEU A 1074 -50.63 8.66 -56.17
N LYS A 1075 -51.70 7.88 -55.98
CA LYS A 1075 -52.87 8.27 -55.20
C LYS A 1075 -52.87 7.53 -53.87
#